data_AF-E6ZFW4-F1
#
_entry.id   AF-E6ZFW4-F1
#
_cell.length_a   1.000
_cell.length_b   1.000
_cell.length_c   1.000
_cell.angle_alpha   90.00
_cell.angle_beta   90.00
_cell.angle_gamma   90.00
#
_symmetry.space_group_name_H-M   'P 1'
#
loop_
_entity.id
_entity.type
_entity.pdbx_description
1 polymer ?
#
loop_
_entity_poly.entity_id
_entity_poly.type
_entity_poly.pdbx_seq_one_letter_code
_entity_poly.pdbx_strand_id
1 'polypeptide(L)'
;MTSKALNKANTSQEIFFEMELPKTAFITNFSMEIDGQVYVGEVKEKEKAKKEYEKAVSSGQTAGLVKASGRKMEKFSVSVNIAAKSNVTFILTYEELLQRKQGQYEILTRIKPKQAVQEFQIVTNIYEPQGISYVDAHATFLSNELLPLVEKTVTDNKAHISFSPTLEQQRKCASCDETLIDGDFIIKYDVNRVVGLGDIQIVNGYFVHFFAPPDLPRVPKNVVFVIDRSGSMRRKMVQTREALLAILKDLHEEDYFALIQFDDRIDSWQKSLTKATKENVDQAMIYVQQINYRGGTDINQAVLTGVEMLLKDRREKKLPERSVDMIILLTDGMPNSGESHLPRIQENVRSAIRGNMSLFCLGFGNDVDYSFLDVMSKQNKGLARRIFEGSDATLQLQGFYDEVSSPLLSDVDMRYPDNAVESLTTNHFNQLFNGSEIVVAGRLMDNDLDNFLVEVFGQGFEEDFIVQGQASTVDWGVMYPDEEYIFGDFTERLWAYLTIQQLLEKSKSGATDEKANATAKALDMSLQYSFVTPLTSMVVTKPETEDGTDTPLIADKLTEEQRQQAERNIHRNLPVTPVSHTYSSAPTYFVDGDPHFMIELPDRDDALCFNVNDKPGTIFNLVRDPNSGILVNGQIIGDKKIPPDGKINTYFWRFGIIHQTLGVKLEVDTEVILVFQDGKWVKLLWSDAASLKGLNVDLLLTKDRSLTVTLKDSVKFVILLHKVWKKHPYHRDYLGFYTLDSHLLSPSVHGLLGQFYHGIEYEVTNLRPGEVPEKPDATMFVKGQELNVTRGWQRDFRRDMKNGENVPCWFIHSNGTGLLDGDATDYIVLGLFKTV
;
A
#
# COMPACT_ATOMS: atom_id res chain seq x y z
N MET A 1 -10.25 -9.69 -17.45
CA MET A 1 -10.18 -10.72 -16.39
C MET A 1 -11.51 -11.40 -16.27
N THR A 2 -11.52 -12.73 -16.19
CA THR A 2 -12.74 -13.52 -16.01
C THR A 2 -12.55 -14.48 -14.85
N SER A 3 -13.50 -14.54 -13.92
CA SER A 3 -13.49 -15.48 -12.78
C SER A 3 -14.83 -16.17 -12.69
N LYS A 4 -14.84 -17.50 -12.57
CA LYS A 4 -16.04 -18.30 -12.41
C LYS A 4 -16.01 -19.03 -11.08
N ALA A 5 -17.03 -18.83 -10.26
CA ALA A 5 -17.17 -19.47 -8.96
C ALA A 5 -18.43 -20.34 -8.91
N LEU A 6 -18.33 -21.51 -8.26
CA LEU A 6 -19.42 -22.47 -8.10
C LEU A 6 -19.72 -22.66 -6.62
N ASN A 7 -20.94 -22.35 -6.19
CA ASN A 7 -21.41 -22.67 -4.84
C ASN A 7 -21.82 -24.14 -4.77
N LYS A 8 -20.99 -24.99 -4.16
CA LYS A 8 -21.27 -26.43 -3.97
C LYS A 8 -22.19 -26.72 -2.78
N ALA A 9 -22.47 -25.73 -1.93
CA ALA A 9 -23.28 -25.91 -0.74
C ALA A 9 -24.77 -26.05 -1.09
N ASN A 10 -25.53 -26.63 -0.15
CA ASN A 10 -26.99 -26.72 -0.22
C ASN A 10 -27.68 -25.44 0.29
N THR A 11 -26.91 -24.41 0.64
CA THR A 11 -27.38 -23.09 1.10
C THR A 11 -26.81 -22.01 0.21
N SER A 12 -27.43 -20.83 0.20
CA SER A 12 -26.86 -19.65 -0.46
C SER A 12 -25.53 -19.28 0.20
N GLN A 13 -24.58 -18.77 -0.59
CA GLN A 13 -23.29 -18.32 -0.11
C GLN A 13 -22.93 -16.97 -0.72
N GLU A 14 -22.31 -16.12 0.08
CA GLU A 14 -21.68 -14.90 -0.40
C GLU A 14 -20.34 -15.22 -1.05
N ILE A 15 -20.14 -14.72 -2.26
CA ILE A 15 -18.94 -14.90 -3.06
C ILE A 15 -18.30 -13.54 -3.31
N PHE A 16 -16.98 -13.47 -3.12
CA PHE A 16 -16.17 -12.27 -3.33
C PHE A 16 -15.36 -12.38 -4.62
N PHE A 17 -15.42 -11.33 -5.43
CA PHE A 17 -14.51 -11.09 -6.53
C PHE A 17 -13.59 -9.93 -6.15
N GLU A 18 -12.29 -10.19 -6.06
CA GLU A 18 -11.29 -9.19 -5.68
C GLU A 18 -10.14 -9.16 -6.69
N MET A 19 -9.73 -7.97 -7.09
CA MET A 19 -8.56 -7.78 -7.95
C MET A 19 -7.82 -6.48 -7.59
N GLU A 20 -6.50 -6.48 -7.72
CA GLU A 20 -5.68 -5.26 -7.62
C GLU A 20 -5.32 -4.76 -9.03
N LEU A 21 -5.67 -3.52 -9.34
CA LEU A 21 -5.55 -2.85 -10.64
C LEU A 21 -4.56 -1.68 -10.60
N PRO A 22 -3.80 -1.41 -11.68
CA PRO A 22 -2.94 -0.23 -11.74
C PRO A 22 -3.71 1.07 -11.50
N LYS A 23 -3.13 2.00 -10.73
CA LYS A 23 -3.71 3.33 -10.50
C LYS A 23 -3.87 4.13 -11.81
N THR A 24 -3.04 3.83 -12.81
CA THR A 24 -3.10 4.38 -14.17
C THR A 24 -4.26 3.84 -14.99
N ALA A 25 -4.80 2.66 -14.65
CA ALA A 25 -5.87 2.04 -15.41
C ALA A 25 -7.23 2.70 -15.15
N PHE A 26 -8.07 2.74 -16.19
CA PHE A 26 -9.50 2.99 -16.08
C PHE A 26 -10.27 1.70 -16.29
N ILE A 27 -11.23 1.44 -15.41
CA ILE A 27 -12.19 0.34 -15.60
C ILE A 27 -13.14 0.77 -16.73
N THR A 28 -13.37 -0.13 -17.68
CA THR A 28 -14.22 0.11 -18.86
C THR A 28 -15.46 -0.75 -18.87
N ASN A 29 -15.39 -1.94 -18.28
CA ASN A 29 -16.52 -2.83 -18.16
C ASN A 29 -16.40 -3.70 -16.92
N PHE A 30 -17.51 -3.88 -16.21
CA PHE A 30 -17.66 -4.94 -15.23
C PHE A 30 -19.05 -5.57 -15.45
N SER A 31 -19.08 -6.88 -15.63
CA SER A 31 -20.32 -7.63 -15.76
C SER A 31 -20.30 -8.89 -14.92
N MET A 32 -21.48 -9.33 -14.50
CA MET A 32 -21.68 -10.58 -13.79
C MET A 32 -22.72 -11.43 -14.49
N GLU A 33 -22.49 -12.72 -14.60
CA GLU A 33 -23.46 -13.69 -15.10
C GLU A 33 -23.88 -14.60 -13.95
N ILE A 34 -25.17 -14.62 -13.62
CA ILE A 34 -25.75 -15.48 -12.56
C ILE A 34 -26.94 -16.21 -13.18
N ASP A 35 -26.97 -17.53 -13.07
CA ASP A 35 -28.04 -18.39 -13.61
C ASP A 35 -28.37 -18.13 -15.10
N GLY A 36 -27.34 -17.80 -15.90
CA GLY A 36 -27.46 -17.51 -17.34
C GLY A 36 -27.97 -16.11 -17.68
N GLN A 37 -28.18 -15.25 -16.68
CA GLN A 37 -28.54 -13.85 -16.87
C GLN A 37 -27.31 -12.95 -16.67
N VAL A 38 -27.05 -12.08 -17.64
CA VAL A 38 -25.91 -11.15 -17.63
C VAL A 38 -26.34 -9.78 -17.11
N TYR A 39 -25.63 -9.29 -16.10
CA TYR A 39 -25.77 -7.96 -15.51
C TYR A 39 -24.54 -7.14 -15.87
N VAL A 40 -24.72 -6.12 -16.71
CA VAL A 40 -23.64 -5.25 -17.18
C VAL A 40 -23.64 -3.97 -16.36
N GLY A 41 -22.46 -3.51 -15.95
CA GLY A 41 -22.29 -2.25 -15.26
C GLY A 41 -22.44 -1.04 -16.18
N GLU A 42 -23.17 -0.04 -15.71
CA GLU A 42 -23.36 1.23 -16.40
C GLU A 42 -22.48 2.31 -15.76
N VAL A 43 -21.69 3.02 -16.56
CA VAL A 43 -20.90 4.16 -16.08
C VAL A 43 -21.78 5.40 -15.99
N LYS A 44 -21.90 5.94 -14.79
CA LYS A 44 -22.71 7.12 -14.46
C LYS A 44 -21.84 8.21 -13.84
N GLU A 45 -22.39 9.41 -13.79
CA GLU A 45 -21.82 10.51 -13.02
C GLU A 45 -21.71 10.11 -11.54
N LYS A 46 -20.58 10.41 -10.91
CA LYS A 46 -20.25 9.93 -9.57
C LYS A 46 -21.29 10.29 -8.50
N GLU A 47 -21.81 11.52 -8.53
CA GLU A 47 -22.85 11.96 -7.59
C GLU A 47 -24.19 11.25 -7.81
N LYS A 48 -24.52 10.86 -9.04
CA LYS A 48 -25.74 10.09 -9.33
C LYS A 48 -25.59 8.64 -8.86
N ALA A 49 -24.45 8.03 -9.18
CA ALA A 49 -24.12 6.68 -8.70
C ALA A 49 -24.13 6.61 -7.17
N LYS A 50 -23.52 7.59 -6.49
CA LYS A 50 -23.52 7.65 -5.02
C LYS A 50 -24.92 7.76 -4.41
N LYS A 51 -25.85 8.48 -5.03
CA LYS A 51 -27.25 8.52 -4.57
C LYS A 51 -27.95 7.17 -4.71
N GLU A 52 -27.67 6.45 -5.80
CA GLU A 52 -28.16 5.08 -6.01
C GLU A 52 -27.57 4.12 -4.95
N TYR A 53 -26.29 4.29 -4.60
CA TYR A 53 -25.62 3.58 -3.50
C TYR A 53 -26.27 3.81 -2.14
N GLU A 54 -26.41 5.07 -1.74
CA GLU A 54 -26.88 5.43 -0.41
C GLU A 54 -28.33 4.97 -0.21
N LYS A 55 -29.14 5.03 -1.29
CA LYS A 55 -30.48 4.47 -1.32
C LYS A 55 -30.47 2.94 -1.13
N ALA A 56 -29.53 2.25 -1.75
CA ALA A 56 -29.36 0.81 -1.60
C ALA A 56 -28.90 0.42 -0.19
N VAL A 57 -27.82 1.02 0.32
CA VAL A 57 -27.27 0.71 1.65
C VAL A 57 -28.26 1.02 2.77
N SER A 58 -28.99 2.13 2.69
CA SER A 58 -30.04 2.47 3.68
C SER A 58 -31.22 1.49 3.70
N SER A 59 -31.35 0.63 2.68
CA SER A 59 -32.33 -0.45 2.62
C SER A 59 -31.79 -1.83 3.02
N GLY A 60 -30.57 -1.93 3.57
CA GLY A 60 -30.04 -3.17 4.17
C GLY A 60 -29.45 -4.16 3.16
N GLN A 61 -28.75 -3.66 2.16
CA GLN A 61 -28.70 -4.24 0.83
C GLN A 61 -27.21 -4.26 0.36
N THR A 62 -26.71 -5.33 -0.30
CA THR A 62 -25.27 -5.59 -0.60
C THR A 62 -24.67 -4.66 -1.65
N ALA A 63 -23.49 -4.04 -1.41
CA ALA A 63 -22.89 -3.09 -2.33
C ALA A 63 -21.39 -3.36 -2.62
N GLY A 64 -20.99 -3.22 -3.89
CA GLY A 64 -19.59 -3.32 -4.33
C GLY A 64 -18.80 -2.06 -3.98
N LEU A 65 -17.49 -2.18 -3.79
CA LEU A 65 -16.64 -1.07 -3.37
C LEU A 65 -15.22 -1.17 -3.93
N VAL A 66 -14.75 -0.09 -4.57
CA VAL A 66 -13.33 0.09 -4.91
C VAL A 66 -12.62 0.80 -3.76
N LYS A 67 -11.55 0.20 -3.26
CA LYS A 67 -10.68 0.72 -2.19
C LYS A 67 -9.25 0.82 -2.70
N ALA A 68 -8.46 1.79 -2.20
CA ALA A 68 -7.03 1.83 -2.52
C ALA A 68 -6.31 0.56 -2.00
N SER A 69 -5.33 0.04 -2.74
CA SER A 69 -4.52 -1.10 -2.32
C SER A 69 -3.05 -0.90 -2.68
N GLY A 70 -2.29 -0.35 -1.72
CA GLY A 70 -0.86 -0.13 -1.88
C GLY A 70 -0.49 1.07 -2.78
N ARG A 71 0.79 1.11 -3.17
CA ARG A 71 1.43 2.29 -3.77
C ARG A 71 1.04 2.53 -5.23
N LYS A 72 1.08 1.48 -6.05
CA LYS A 72 0.79 1.53 -7.51
C LYS A 72 -0.59 0.99 -7.89
N MET A 73 -1.31 0.36 -6.95
CA MET A 73 -2.53 -0.40 -7.23
C MET A 73 -3.77 0.12 -6.49
N GLU A 74 -4.94 -0.28 -6.98
CA GLU A 74 -6.27 -0.08 -6.39
C GLU A 74 -6.97 -1.44 -6.31
N LYS A 75 -7.60 -1.75 -5.17
CA LYS A 75 -8.37 -2.99 -5.00
C LYS A 75 -9.80 -2.76 -5.44
N PHE A 76 -10.19 -3.45 -6.48
CA PHE A 76 -11.56 -3.68 -6.86
C PHE A 76 -12.11 -4.85 -6.05
N SER A 77 -13.24 -4.67 -5.36
CA SER A 77 -13.90 -5.75 -4.62
C SER A 77 -15.41 -5.67 -4.79
N VAL A 78 -16.01 -6.80 -5.13
CA VAL A 78 -17.45 -6.97 -5.25
C VAL A 78 -17.84 -8.25 -4.52
N SER A 79 -18.91 -8.22 -3.74
CA SER A 79 -19.53 -9.42 -3.19
C SER A 79 -20.95 -9.60 -3.72
N VAL A 80 -21.35 -10.85 -3.91
CA VAL A 80 -22.70 -11.22 -4.35
C VAL A 80 -23.12 -12.51 -3.67
N ASN A 81 -24.36 -12.57 -3.23
CA ASN A 81 -24.94 -13.78 -2.66
C ASN A 81 -25.53 -14.64 -3.79
N ILE A 82 -25.07 -15.88 -3.91
CA ILE A 82 -25.57 -16.81 -4.94
C ILE A 82 -26.27 -18.01 -4.32
N ALA A 83 -27.28 -18.51 -5.01
CA ALA A 83 -28.10 -19.62 -4.56
C ALA A 83 -27.29 -20.92 -4.39
N ALA A 84 -27.85 -21.86 -3.64
CA ALA A 84 -27.31 -23.20 -3.50
C ALA A 84 -27.13 -23.87 -4.87
N LYS A 85 -25.99 -24.51 -5.11
CA LYS A 85 -25.69 -25.23 -6.37
C LYS A 85 -25.71 -24.36 -7.64
N SER A 86 -25.63 -23.04 -7.49
CA SER A 86 -25.52 -22.08 -8.59
C SER A 86 -24.06 -21.66 -8.83
N ASN A 87 -23.80 -21.01 -9.95
CA ASN A 87 -22.51 -20.42 -10.30
C ASN A 87 -22.67 -18.92 -10.63
N VAL A 88 -21.54 -18.22 -10.55
CA VAL A 88 -21.43 -16.83 -11.00
C VAL A 88 -20.15 -16.67 -11.81
N THR A 89 -20.24 -15.92 -12.90
CA THR A 89 -19.07 -15.49 -13.69
C THR A 89 -18.92 -13.98 -13.55
N PHE A 90 -17.75 -13.52 -13.11
CA PHE A 90 -17.37 -12.11 -13.07
C PHE A 90 -16.44 -11.80 -14.23
N ILE A 91 -16.69 -10.70 -14.92
CA ILE A 91 -15.86 -10.21 -16.02
C ILE A 91 -15.50 -8.76 -15.72
N LEU A 92 -14.20 -8.47 -15.57
CA LEU A 92 -13.67 -7.12 -15.37
C LEU A 92 -12.71 -6.76 -16.50
N THR A 93 -12.96 -5.63 -17.15
CA THR A 93 -12.12 -5.07 -18.21
C THR A 93 -11.62 -3.70 -17.78
N TYR A 94 -10.32 -3.48 -17.97
CA TYR A 94 -9.66 -2.21 -17.71
C TYR A 94 -8.65 -1.93 -18.81
N GLU A 95 -8.37 -0.65 -19.01
CA GLU A 95 -7.45 -0.15 -20.03
C GLU A 95 -6.46 0.82 -19.39
N GLU A 96 -5.21 0.76 -19.84
CA GLU A 96 -4.18 1.72 -19.46
C GLU A 96 -3.22 2.00 -20.62
N LEU A 97 -2.61 3.18 -20.61
CA LEU A 97 -1.45 3.46 -21.45
C LEU A 97 -0.20 3.04 -20.69
N LEU A 98 0.52 2.03 -21.21
CA LEU A 98 1.82 1.65 -20.67
C LEU A 98 2.82 2.79 -20.86
N GLN A 99 3.51 3.15 -19.77
CA GLN A 99 4.51 4.21 -19.79
C GLN A 99 5.90 3.60 -19.83
N ARG A 100 6.69 3.96 -20.84
CA ARG A 100 8.10 3.58 -20.90
C ARG A 100 8.90 4.29 -19.82
N LYS A 101 9.57 3.53 -18.97
CA LYS A 101 10.45 4.04 -17.92
C LYS A 101 11.70 3.20 -17.85
N GLN A 102 12.85 3.85 -17.65
CA GLN A 102 14.15 3.16 -17.58
C GLN A 102 14.39 2.24 -18.78
N GLY A 103 13.89 2.64 -19.96
CA GLY A 103 14.11 1.91 -21.20
C GLY A 103 13.17 0.73 -21.46
N GLN A 104 12.08 0.57 -20.69
CA GLN A 104 11.17 -0.57 -20.84
C GLN A 104 9.72 -0.25 -20.47
N TYR A 105 8.79 -1.02 -21.01
CA TYR A 105 7.40 -1.10 -20.55
C TYR A 105 7.28 -2.23 -19.52
N GLU A 106 6.40 -2.05 -18.54
CA GLU A 106 6.12 -3.04 -17.50
C GLU A 106 4.62 -3.28 -17.40
N ILE A 107 4.19 -4.53 -17.61
CA ILE A 107 2.83 -5.00 -17.32
C ILE A 107 2.91 -5.76 -16.00
N LEU A 108 2.27 -5.24 -14.95
CA LEU A 108 2.25 -5.87 -13.63
C LEU A 108 0.84 -6.33 -13.28
N THR A 109 0.63 -7.64 -13.21
CA THR A 109 -0.63 -8.26 -12.81
C THR A 109 -0.46 -8.91 -11.44
N ARG A 110 -1.20 -8.42 -10.44
CA ARG A 110 -1.19 -9.01 -9.10
C ARG A 110 -2.28 -10.07 -8.97
N ILE A 111 -1.89 -11.27 -8.54
CA ILE A 111 -2.73 -12.45 -8.57
C ILE A 111 -2.78 -13.09 -7.20
N LYS A 112 -3.98 -13.15 -6.64
CA LYS A 112 -4.26 -13.69 -5.30
C LYS A 112 -5.61 -14.43 -5.29
N PRO A 113 -5.72 -15.61 -5.92
CA PRO A 113 -6.98 -16.34 -6.01
C PRO A 113 -7.46 -16.90 -4.66
N LYS A 114 -6.64 -16.85 -3.59
CA LYS A 114 -6.89 -17.37 -2.23
C LYS A 114 -7.14 -18.88 -2.11
N GLN A 115 -7.56 -19.53 -3.19
CA GLN A 115 -7.77 -20.98 -3.31
C GLN A 115 -7.22 -21.46 -4.65
N ALA A 116 -6.95 -22.75 -4.78
CA ALA A 116 -6.57 -23.35 -6.06
C ALA A 116 -7.71 -23.26 -7.08
N VAL A 117 -7.38 -22.88 -8.32
CA VAL A 117 -8.34 -22.65 -9.41
C VAL A 117 -8.25 -23.81 -10.40
N GLN A 118 -9.41 -24.39 -10.73
CA GLN A 118 -9.46 -25.58 -11.61
C GLN A 118 -8.89 -25.31 -13.01
N GLU A 119 -9.22 -24.14 -13.59
CA GLU A 119 -8.72 -23.67 -14.87
C GLU A 119 -8.08 -22.30 -14.66
N PHE A 120 -6.85 -22.29 -14.17
CA PHE A 120 -6.07 -21.06 -14.03
C PHE A 120 -5.32 -20.76 -15.32
N GLN A 121 -5.46 -19.55 -15.84
CA GLN A 121 -4.72 -19.12 -17.02
C GLN A 121 -4.43 -17.61 -16.98
N ILE A 122 -3.20 -17.27 -17.35
CA ILE A 122 -2.79 -15.93 -17.75
C ILE A 122 -2.39 -16.04 -19.22
N VAL A 123 -2.95 -15.17 -20.07
CA VAL A 123 -2.53 -14.99 -21.46
C VAL A 123 -2.23 -13.53 -21.68
N THR A 124 -1.05 -13.23 -22.21
CA THR A 124 -0.66 -11.89 -22.64
C THR A 124 -0.25 -11.94 -24.09
N ASN A 125 -0.92 -11.13 -24.90
CA ASN A 125 -0.58 -10.92 -26.29
C ASN A 125 -0.08 -9.49 -26.47
N ILE A 126 1.16 -9.33 -26.94
CA ILE A 126 1.79 -8.03 -27.21
C ILE A 126 1.93 -7.89 -28.72
N TYR A 127 1.54 -6.73 -29.24
CA TYR A 127 1.56 -6.41 -30.66
C TYR A 127 2.18 -5.03 -30.83
N GLU A 128 3.31 -4.96 -31.53
CA GLU A 128 4.08 -3.72 -31.67
C GLU A 128 4.51 -3.55 -33.14
N PRO A 129 3.96 -2.58 -33.89
CA PRO A 129 4.27 -2.38 -35.31
C PRO A 129 5.75 -2.18 -35.60
N GLN A 130 6.46 -1.53 -34.67
CA GLN A 130 7.90 -1.29 -34.76
C GLN A 130 8.74 -2.57 -34.58
N GLY A 131 8.13 -3.64 -34.08
CA GLY A 131 8.78 -4.88 -33.70
C GLY A 131 9.23 -4.88 -32.23
N ILE A 132 9.31 -6.07 -31.64
CA ILE A 132 9.65 -6.30 -30.24
C ILE A 132 11.16 -6.50 -30.14
N SER A 133 11.85 -5.66 -29.35
CA SER A 133 13.31 -5.79 -29.18
C SER A 133 13.66 -6.88 -28.17
N TYR A 134 12.92 -6.95 -27.07
CA TYR A 134 12.96 -8.06 -26.13
C TYR A 134 11.64 -8.15 -25.36
N VAL A 135 11.38 -9.33 -24.82
CA VAL A 135 10.28 -9.56 -23.88
C VAL A 135 10.69 -10.62 -22.86
N ASP A 136 10.41 -10.32 -21.60
CA ASP A 136 10.69 -11.18 -20.46
C ASP A 136 9.47 -11.26 -19.53
N ALA A 137 9.29 -12.42 -18.90
CA ALA A 137 8.17 -12.67 -18.00
C ALA A 137 8.68 -13.35 -16.74
N HIS A 138 8.35 -12.79 -15.59
CA HIS A 138 8.71 -13.32 -14.28
C HIS A 138 7.51 -13.22 -13.33
N ALA A 139 7.47 -14.06 -12.30
CA ALA A 139 6.53 -13.89 -11.21
C ALA A 139 7.19 -14.14 -9.86
N THR A 140 6.75 -13.40 -8.85
CA THR A 140 7.32 -13.49 -7.49
C THR A 140 7.05 -14.82 -6.80
N PHE A 141 6.04 -15.55 -7.28
CA PHE A 141 5.64 -16.88 -6.80
C PHE A 141 6.15 -18.03 -7.67
N LEU A 142 6.93 -17.77 -8.73
CA LEU A 142 7.49 -18.84 -9.57
C LEU A 142 8.61 -19.56 -8.81
N SER A 143 8.30 -20.78 -8.38
CA SER A 143 9.30 -21.75 -7.91
C SER A 143 9.99 -22.41 -9.11
N ASN A 144 11.11 -23.10 -8.85
CA ASN A 144 11.80 -23.89 -9.89
C ASN A 144 10.89 -24.89 -10.62
N GLU A 145 9.79 -25.31 -9.99
CA GLU A 145 8.82 -26.26 -10.56
C GLU A 145 7.81 -25.59 -11.50
N LEU A 146 7.57 -24.28 -11.35
CA LEU A 146 6.57 -23.52 -12.11
C LEU A 146 7.18 -22.69 -13.23
N LEU A 147 8.47 -22.35 -13.12
CA LEU A 147 9.20 -21.64 -14.18
C LEU A 147 9.02 -22.28 -15.57
N PRO A 148 9.05 -23.62 -15.74
CA PRO A 148 8.86 -24.24 -17.05
C PRO A 148 7.45 -24.09 -17.64
N LEU A 149 6.46 -23.66 -16.84
CA LEU A 149 5.06 -23.50 -17.29
C LEU A 149 4.78 -22.15 -17.93
N VAL A 150 5.75 -21.23 -17.89
CA VAL A 150 5.65 -19.96 -18.60
C VAL A 150 6.06 -20.22 -20.06
N GLU A 151 5.07 -20.39 -20.93
CA GLU A 151 5.32 -20.53 -22.36
C GLU A 151 5.42 -19.15 -22.99
N LYS A 152 6.45 -18.96 -23.82
CA LYS A 152 6.72 -17.71 -24.51
C LYS A 152 7.01 -17.98 -25.97
N THR A 153 6.20 -17.41 -26.85
CA THR A 153 6.44 -17.41 -28.29
C THR A 153 6.58 -15.96 -28.75
N VAL A 154 7.68 -15.65 -29.43
CA VAL A 154 8.01 -14.30 -29.89
C VAL A 154 8.31 -14.37 -31.37
N THR A 155 7.62 -13.52 -32.12
CA THR A 155 7.89 -13.20 -33.53
C THR A 155 8.36 -11.75 -33.60
N ASP A 156 8.69 -11.25 -34.80
CA ASP A 156 9.26 -9.91 -34.97
C ASP A 156 8.39 -8.82 -34.33
N ASN A 157 7.06 -8.93 -34.40
CA ASN A 157 6.10 -7.90 -33.99
C ASN A 157 4.96 -8.42 -33.09
N LYS A 158 4.94 -9.72 -32.78
CA LYS A 158 3.99 -10.33 -31.83
C LYS A 158 4.71 -11.11 -30.75
N ALA A 159 4.28 -11.00 -29.50
CA ALA A 159 4.65 -11.92 -28.43
C ALA A 159 3.42 -12.49 -27.74
N HIS A 160 3.40 -13.81 -27.55
CA HIS A 160 2.38 -14.52 -26.79
C HIS A 160 3.03 -15.20 -25.59
N ILE A 161 2.58 -14.82 -24.41
CA ILE A 161 2.99 -15.36 -23.12
C ILE A 161 1.78 -16.05 -22.49
N SER A 162 1.94 -17.32 -22.13
CA SER A 162 0.90 -18.06 -21.43
C SER A 162 1.46 -18.70 -20.16
N PHE A 163 0.64 -18.76 -19.12
CA PHE A 163 0.92 -19.48 -17.89
C PHE A 163 -0.36 -20.16 -17.43
N SER A 164 -0.37 -21.50 -17.41
CA SER A 164 -1.58 -22.29 -17.16
C SER A 164 -1.29 -23.52 -16.27
N PRO A 165 -0.96 -23.32 -14.98
CA PRO A 165 -0.67 -24.40 -14.05
C PRO A 165 -1.91 -25.24 -13.73
N THR A 166 -1.71 -26.55 -13.63
CA THR A 166 -2.75 -27.48 -13.18
C THR A 166 -3.05 -27.30 -11.69
N LEU A 167 -4.18 -27.86 -11.24
CA LEU A 167 -4.58 -27.80 -9.83
C LEU A 167 -3.53 -28.40 -8.89
N GLU A 168 -2.82 -29.45 -9.31
CA GLU A 168 -1.72 -30.05 -8.52
C GLU A 168 -0.51 -29.13 -8.44
N GLN A 169 -0.13 -28.50 -9.55
CA GLN A 169 0.98 -27.54 -9.61
C GLN A 169 0.70 -26.28 -8.79
N GLN A 170 -0.57 -25.93 -8.60
CA GLN A 170 -0.96 -24.78 -7.78
C GLN A 170 -0.89 -25.05 -6.27
N ARG A 171 -0.86 -26.30 -5.82
CA ARG A 171 -0.93 -26.62 -4.38
C ARG A 171 0.43 -26.40 -3.71
N LYS A 172 0.42 -25.78 -2.53
CA LYS A 172 1.63 -25.67 -1.70
C LYS A 172 2.13 -27.03 -1.17
N CYS A 173 1.22 -27.99 -1.00
CA CYS A 173 1.52 -29.31 -0.45
C CYS A 173 0.50 -30.35 -0.94
N ALA A 174 0.88 -31.64 -0.90
CA ALA A 174 0.10 -32.73 -1.49
C ALA A 174 -1.34 -32.86 -0.95
N SER A 175 -1.63 -32.36 0.25
CA SER A 175 -2.90 -32.54 0.97
C SER A 175 -3.54 -31.25 1.48
N CYS A 176 -3.12 -30.07 1.01
CA CYS A 176 -3.71 -28.79 1.40
C CYS A 176 -4.44 -28.11 0.23
N ASP A 177 -5.43 -27.29 0.59
CA ASP A 177 -6.19 -26.44 -0.34
C ASP A 177 -5.52 -25.08 -0.57
N GLU A 178 -4.38 -24.82 0.07
CA GLU A 178 -3.61 -23.59 -0.11
C GLU A 178 -2.89 -23.57 -1.46
N THR A 179 -3.02 -22.44 -2.15
CA THR A 179 -2.32 -22.19 -3.41
C THR A 179 -1.00 -21.45 -3.19
N LEU A 180 0.04 -21.84 -3.94
CA LEU A 180 1.30 -21.11 -3.99
C LEU A 180 1.23 -19.85 -4.86
N ILE A 181 0.14 -19.66 -5.62
CA ILE A 181 -0.05 -18.49 -6.49
C ILE A 181 -0.50 -17.34 -5.61
N ASP A 182 0.46 -16.57 -5.12
CA ASP A 182 0.23 -15.32 -4.39
C ASP A 182 1.38 -14.36 -4.68
N GLY A 183 1.11 -13.36 -5.51
CA GLY A 183 2.09 -12.33 -5.82
C GLY A 183 1.90 -11.69 -7.19
N ASP A 184 3.01 -11.22 -7.75
CA ASP A 184 3.01 -10.39 -8.95
C ASP A 184 3.53 -11.18 -10.14
N PHE A 185 2.78 -11.17 -11.24
CA PHE A 185 3.21 -11.63 -12.57
C PHE A 185 3.56 -10.40 -13.42
N ILE A 186 4.82 -10.32 -13.82
CA ILE A 186 5.43 -9.12 -14.35
C ILE A 186 6.02 -9.44 -15.72
N ILE A 187 5.57 -8.70 -16.74
CA ILE A 187 6.10 -8.78 -18.09
C ILE A 187 6.83 -7.47 -18.38
N LYS A 188 8.08 -7.57 -18.84
CA LYS A 188 8.90 -6.44 -19.24
C LYS A 188 9.27 -6.60 -20.70
N TYR A 189 9.09 -5.54 -21.48
CA TYR A 189 9.43 -5.54 -22.90
C TYR A 189 9.82 -4.14 -23.36
N ASP A 190 10.49 -4.05 -24.50
CA ASP A 190 10.64 -2.80 -25.26
C ASP A 190 10.50 -3.11 -26.75
N VAL A 191 10.38 -2.05 -27.54
CA VAL A 191 10.25 -2.13 -29.00
C VAL A 191 11.57 -1.82 -29.69
N ASN A 192 11.69 -2.18 -30.96
CA ASN A 192 12.80 -1.73 -31.78
C ASN A 192 12.64 -0.23 -32.04
N ARG A 193 13.73 0.51 -31.87
CA ARG A 193 13.72 1.97 -32.03
C ARG A 193 14.63 2.36 -33.18
N VAL A 194 14.13 3.25 -34.02
CA VAL A 194 14.87 3.81 -35.14
C VAL A 194 15.06 5.31 -34.92
N VAL A 195 16.20 5.82 -35.38
CA VAL A 195 16.45 7.26 -35.39
C VAL A 195 15.51 7.89 -36.43
N GLY A 196 14.69 8.86 -36.01
CA GLY A 196 13.75 9.53 -36.89
C GLY A 196 12.61 10.21 -36.14
N LEU A 197 11.45 10.26 -36.77
CA LEU A 197 10.24 10.88 -36.20
C LEU A 197 9.66 10.08 -35.04
N GLY A 198 10.03 8.82 -34.85
CA GLY A 198 9.30 7.92 -33.96
C GLY A 198 8.21 7.15 -34.72
N ASP A 199 7.27 6.57 -33.98
CA ASP A 199 6.16 5.81 -34.53
C ASP A 199 4.91 6.68 -34.66
N ILE A 200 4.28 6.72 -35.83
CA ILE A 200 3.00 7.39 -36.00
C ILE A 200 1.99 6.38 -36.51
N GLN A 201 1.02 6.06 -35.67
CA GLN A 201 -0.06 5.12 -35.98
C GLN A 201 -1.34 5.91 -36.23
N ILE A 202 -2.00 5.67 -37.37
CA ILE A 202 -3.24 6.34 -37.76
C ILE A 202 -4.32 5.30 -38.03
N VAL A 203 -5.45 5.39 -37.33
CA VAL A 203 -6.59 4.46 -37.46
C VAL A 203 -7.88 5.24 -37.25
N ASN A 204 -8.87 5.04 -38.15
CA ASN A 204 -10.24 5.54 -38.01
C ASN A 204 -10.36 7.04 -37.69
N GLY A 205 -9.51 7.88 -38.31
CA GLY A 205 -9.53 9.33 -38.10
C GLY A 205 -8.85 9.78 -36.80
N TYR A 206 -8.15 8.89 -36.10
CA TYR A 206 -7.32 9.20 -34.93
C TYR A 206 -5.87 8.84 -35.19
N PHE A 207 -4.95 9.48 -34.48
CA PHE A 207 -3.54 9.12 -34.51
C PHE A 207 -2.91 9.09 -33.13
N VAL A 208 -1.85 8.29 -33.01
CA VAL A 208 -0.95 8.24 -31.85
C VAL A 208 0.49 8.28 -32.34
N HIS A 209 1.30 9.14 -31.74
CA HIS A 209 2.68 9.39 -32.08
C HIS A 209 3.58 9.09 -30.87
N PHE A 210 4.40 8.04 -30.97
CA PHE A 210 5.37 7.62 -29.97
C PHE A 210 6.77 8.12 -30.35
N PHE A 211 7.36 8.98 -29.52
CA PHE A 211 8.66 9.61 -29.79
C PHE A 211 9.67 9.31 -28.67
N ALA A 212 10.66 8.48 -29.02
CA ALA A 212 11.81 8.14 -28.18
C ALA A 212 12.99 7.70 -29.07
N PRO A 213 13.70 8.65 -29.71
CA PRO A 213 14.84 8.34 -30.57
C PRO A 213 15.96 7.65 -29.77
N PRO A 214 16.57 6.58 -30.30
CA PRO A 214 17.68 5.91 -29.66
C PRO A 214 18.97 6.73 -29.80
N ASP A 215 19.94 6.47 -28.92
CA ASP A 215 21.34 6.90 -29.05
C ASP A 215 21.58 8.43 -29.15
N LEU A 216 20.67 9.26 -28.62
CA LEU A 216 20.91 10.70 -28.53
C LEU A 216 22.01 11.02 -27.50
N PRO A 217 22.90 12.00 -27.78
CA PRO A 217 23.88 12.45 -26.81
C PRO A 217 23.19 13.09 -25.61
N ARG A 218 23.68 12.74 -24.41
CA ARG A 218 23.18 13.29 -23.15
C ARG A 218 23.48 14.80 -23.04
N VAL A 219 22.48 15.57 -22.66
CA VAL A 219 22.63 16.99 -22.31
C VAL A 219 23.14 17.10 -20.86
N PRO A 220 24.24 17.82 -20.58
CA PRO A 220 24.69 18.08 -19.22
C PRO A 220 23.63 18.81 -18.39
N LYS A 221 23.58 18.51 -17.09
CA LYS A 221 22.62 19.13 -16.18
C LYS A 221 23.32 19.92 -15.08
N ASN A 222 22.69 21.01 -14.66
CA ASN A 222 23.05 21.76 -13.48
C ASN A 222 21.97 21.55 -12.42
N VAL A 223 22.29 20.76 -11.39
CA VAL A 223 21.31 20.26 -10.42
C VAL A 223 21.56 20.82 -9.02
N VAL A 224 20.53 21.42 -8.43
CA VAL A 224 20.55 21.83 -7.02
C VAL A 224 19.67 20.89 -6.21
N PHE A 225 20.29 20.14 -5.30
CA PHE A 225 19.58 19.29 -4.35
C PHE A 225 19.22 20.11 -3.11
N VAL A 226 17.92 20.29 -2.87
CA VAL A 226 17.38 21.05 -1.74
C VAL A 226 16.76 20.06 -0.74
N ILE A 227 17.45 19.81 0.37
CA ILE A 227 17.19 18.69 1.27
C ILE A 227 16.71 19.19 2.62
N ASP A 228 15.49 18.80 2.96
CA ASP A 228 14.91 19.06 4.26
C ASP A 228 15.68 18.30 5.34
N ARG A 229 16.07 19.02 6.39
CA ARG A 229 16.68 18.46 7.59
C ARG A 229 15.90 18.83 8.85
N SER A 230 14.63 19.16 8.73
CA SER A 230 13.73 19.45 9.85
C SER A 230 13.68 18.31 10.88
N GLY A 231 13.17 18.60 12.08
CA GLY A 231 13.09 17.60 13.15
C GLY A 231 12.32 16.32 12.80
N SER A 232 11.31 16.39 11.92
CA SER A 232 10.51 15.25 11.44
C SER A 232 11.33 14.24 10.64
N MET A 233 12.38 14.71 9.94
CA MET A 233 13.29 13.87 9.17
C MET A 233 14.12 12.90 10.03
N ARG A 234 14.06 12.96 11.37
CA ARG A 234 14.84 12.11 12.29
C ARG A 234 14.90 10.63 11.91
N ARG A 235 13.76 10.04 11.52
CA ARG A 235 13.67 8.61 11.16
C ARG A 235 13.99 8.34 9.68
N LYS A 236 13.92 9.36 8.82
CA LYS A 236 14.05 9.30 7.35
C LYS A 236 15.44 9.74 6.86
N MET A 237 16.22 10.42 7.71
CA MET A 237 17.51 11.02 7.37
C MET A 237 18.60 9.99 7.03
N VAL A 238 18.51 8.77 7.56
CA VAL A 238 19.43 7.68 7.16
C VAL A 238 19.22 7.34 5.70
N GLN A 239 17.98 7.04 5.31
CA GLN A 239 17.60 6.68 3.94
C GLN A 239 17.86 7.84 2.95
N THR A 240 17.59 9.06 3.38
CA THR A 240 17.88 10.28 2.61
C THR A 240 19.38 10.40 2.30
N ARG A 241 20.25 10.21 3.30
CA ARG A 241 21.70 10.24 3.10
C ARG A 241 22.17 9.10 2.19
N GLU A 242 21.70 7.88 2.41
CA GLU A 242 22.06 6.74 1.55
C GLU A 242 21.69 6.97 0.08
N ALA A 243 20.49 7.50 -0.18
CA ALA A 243 20.05 7.83 -1.53
C ALA A 243 20.90 8.94 -2.17
N LEU A 244 21.14 10.04 -1.44
CA LEU A 244 21.99 11.13 -1.92
C LEU A 244 23.42 10.67 -2.23
N LEU A 245 23.99 9.78 -1.39
CA LEU A 245 25.32 9.22 -1.64
C LEU A 245 25.38 8.35 -2.90
N ALA A 246 24.30 7.67 -3.26
CA ALA A 246 24.22 6.94 -4.52
C ALA A 246 24.05 7.90 -5.71
N ILE A 247 23.12 8.85 -5.60
CA ILE A 247 22.85 9.87 -6.63
C ILE A 247 24.12 10.67 -6.97
N LEU A 248 24.90 11.06 -5.96
CA LEU A 248 26.15 11.81 -6.16
C LEU A 248 27.20 11.00 -6.95
N LYS A 249 27.23 9.66 -6.80
CA LYS A 249 28.14 8.80 -7.54
C LYS A 249 27.73 8.64 -9.00
N ASP A 250 26.44 8.77 -9.28
CA ASP A 250 25.87 8.67 -10.63
C ASP A 250 25.87 10.01 -11.38
N LEU A 251 26.41 11.08 -10.79
CA LEU A 251 26.65 12.33 -11.52
C LEU A 251 27.75 12.13 -12.57
N HIS A 252 27.50 12.62 -13.78
CA HIS A 252 28.52 12.62 -14.84
C HIS A 252 29.46 13.81 -14.67
N GLU A 253 30.72 13.66 -15.07
CA GLU A 253 31.74 14.70 -14.88
C GLU A 253 31.37 16.05 -15.51
N GLU A 254 30.62 16.05 -16.62
CA GLU A 254 30.12 17.26 -17.29
C GLU A 254 28.97 17.97 -16.55
N ASP A 255 28.41 17.34 -15.52
CA ASP A 255 27.37 17.94 -14.70
C ASP A 255 27.94 18.94 -13.69
N TYR A 256 27.08 19.87 -13.29
CA TYR A 256 27.35 20.80 -12.20
C TYR A 256 26.30 20.58 -11.11
N PHE A 257 26.70 20.63 -9.85
CA PHE A 257 25.78 20.39 -8.75
C PHE A 257 26.00 21.30 -7.55
N ALA A 258 24.94 21.46 -6.76
CA ALA A 258 25.00 22.08 -5.44
C ALA A 258 24.10 21.32 -4.45
N LEU A 259 24.45 21.40 -3.17
CA LEU A 259 23.70 20.84 -2.06
C LEU A 259 23.29 21.98 -1.13
N ILE A 260 21.98 22.09 -0.92
CA ILE A 260 21.36 23.00 0.04
C ILE A 260 20.61 22.14 1.04
N GLN A 261 20.95 22.25 2.32
CA GLN A 261 20.15 21.67 3.40
C GLN A 261 19.36 22.78 4.08
N PHE A 262 18.12 22.50 4.46
CA PHE A 262 17.26 23.51 5.06
C PHE A 262 16.45 22.99 6.25
N ASP A 263 16.28 23.88 7.21
CA ASP A 263 15.34 23.79 8.33
C ASP A 263 14.64 25.16 8.50
N ASP A 264 14.73 25.80 9.66
CA ASP A 264 14.49 27.24 9.82
C ASP A 264 15.67 28.10 9.31
N ARG A 265 16.76 27.48 8.87
CA ARG A 265 17.94 28.10 8.27
C ARG A 265 18.32 27.39 6.98
N ILE A 266 18.95 28.13 6.07
CA ILE A 266 19.43 27.60 4.79
C ILE A 266 20.96 27.54 4.84
N ASP A 267 21.51 26.33 4.70
CA ASP A 267 22.95 26.11 4.62
C ASP A 267 23.30 25.44 3.28
N SER A 268 24.25 26.00 2.55
CA SER A 268 24.78 25.44 1.31
C SER A 268 26.15 24.81 1.53
N TRP A 269 26.45 23.68 0.89
CA TRP A 269 27.79 23.09 0.90
C TRP A 269 28.84 24.04 0.29
N GLN A 270 28.51 24.66 -0.84
CA GLN A 270 29.32 25.65 -1.55
C GLN A 270 28.47 26.86 -1.94
N LYS A 271 29.11 28.00 -2.21
CA LYS A 271 28.42 29.25 -2.61
C LYS A 271 28.01 29.30 -4.09
N SER A 272 28.47 28.35 -4.89
CA SER A 272 28.30 28.24 -6.34
C SER A 272 28.11 26.77 -6.69
N LEU A 273 27.53 26.49 -7.85
CA LEU A 273 27.53 25.14 -8.41
C LEU A 273 28.95 24.70 -8.72
N THR A 274 29.21 23.41 -8.49
CA THR A 274 30.53 22.81 -8.60
C THR A 274 30.51 21.70 -9.66
N LYS A 275 31.51 21.67 -10.56
CA LYS A 275 31.64 20.60 -11.57
C LYS A 275 31.80 19.25 -10.85
N ALA A 276 31.10 18.22 -11.33
CA ALA A 276 31.07 16.89 -10.74
C ALA A 276 32.35 16.06 -11.00
N THR A 277 33.52 16.65 -10.73
CA THR A 277 34.78 15.89 -10.70
C THR A 277 34.77 14.92 -9.53
N LYS A 278 35.55 13.84 -9.64
CA LYS A 278 35.66 12.82 -8.59
C LYS A 278 35.98 13.41 -7.22
N GLU A 279 36.91 14.37 -7.16
CA GLU A 279 37.31 15.03 -5.92
C GLU A 279 36.15 15.84 -5.30
N ASN A 280 35.40 16.58 -6.12
CA ASN A 280 34.28 17.37 -5.65
C ASN A 280 33.12 16.48 -5.17
N VAL A 281 32.86 15.38 -5.88
CA VAL A 281 31.87 14.37 -5.47
C VAL A 281 32.26 13.75 -4.13
N ASP A 282 33.51 13.36 -3.94
CA ASP A 282 33.99 12.79 -2.67
C ASP A 282 33.83 13.79 -1.51
N GLN A 283 34.13 15.07 -1.72
CA GLN A 283 33.94 16.13 -0.71
C GLN A 283 32.44 16.38 -0.41
N ALA A 284 31.59 16.35 -1.42
CA ALA A 284 30.14 16.47 -1.26
C ALA A 284 29.56 15.29 -0.48
N MET A 285 30.04 14.08 -0.73
CA MET A 285 29.62 12.89 0.01
C MET A 285 29.95 13.00 1.51
N ILE A 286 31.13 13.54 1.86
CA ILE A 286 31.49 13.82 3.26
C ILE A 286 30.51 14.83 3.88
N TYR A 287 30.15 15.89 3.14
CA TYR A 287 29.16 16.87 3.60
C TYR A 287 27.79 16.22 3.85
N VAL A 288 27.31 15.38 2.92
CA VAL A 288 26.02 14.66 3.05
C VAL A 288 26.00 13.76 4.29
N GLN A 289 27.09 13.07 4.60
CA GLN A 289 27.16 12.20 5.78
C GLN A 289 26.95 12.96 7.11
N GLN A 290 27.34 14.24 7.13
CA GLN A 290 27.24 15.12 8.30
C GLN A 290 25.89 15.83 8.44
N ILE A 291 24.96 15.64 7.49
CA ILE A 291 23.61 16.20 7.59
C ILE A 291 22.91 15.57 8.80
N ASN A 292 22.48 16.42 9.71
CA ASN A 292 21.74 16.07 10.92
C ASN A 292 20.38 16.76 10.92
N TYR A 293 19.40 16.14 11.55
CA TYR A 293 18.05 16.70 11.65
C TYR A 293 17.95 17.72 12.80
N ARG A 294 17.29 18.85 12.58
CA ARG A 294 16.94 19.87 13.59
C ARG A 294 15.96 20.90 13.02
N GLY A 295 15.36 21.72 13.88
CA GLY A 295 14.71 22.96 13.45
C GLY A 295 13.36 22.80 12.77
N GLY A 296 12.89 23.89 12.17
CA GLY A 296 11.63 24.00 11.42
C GLY A 296 11.77 23.66 9.94
N THR A 297 10.85 24.15 9.11
CA THR A 297 10.79 23.83 7.67
C THR A 297 10.46 25.11 6.87
N ASP A 298 11.46 25.76 6.27
CA ASP A 298 11.31 26.93 5.39
C ASP A 298 11.54 26.55 3.91
N ILE A 299 10.53 25.94 3.29
CA ILE A 299 10.57 25.49 1.88
C ILE A 299 10.76 26.70 0.94
N ASN A 300 10.10 27.82 1.24
CA ASN A 300 10.11 28.99 0.38
C ASN A 300 11.53 29.54 0.22
N GLN A 301 12.22 29.82 1.32
CA GLN A 301 13.56 30.37 1.25
C GLN A 301 14.56 29.35 0.68
N ALA A 302 14.39 28.07 0.97
CA ALA A 302 15.27 27.01 0.47
C ALA A 302 15.25 26.91 -1.06
N VAL A 303 14.05 26.84 -1.66
CA VAL A 303 13.89 26.77 -3.12
C VAL A 303 14.37 28.06 -3.78
N LEU A 304 14.00 29.23 -3.25
CA LEU A 304 14.45 30.51 -3.80
C LEU A 304 15.98 30.66 -3.78
N THR A 305 16.65 30.13 -2.76
CA THR A 305 18.12 30.13 -2.69
C THR A 305 18.73 29.26 -3.80
N GLY A 306 18.15 28.10 -4.09
CA GLY A 306 18.57 27.25 -5.21
C GLY A 306 18.38 27.93 -6.57
N VAL A 307 17.23 28.59 -6.77
CA VAL A 307 16.93 29.36 -7.99
C VAL A 307 17.94 30.50 -8.17
N GLU A 308 18.20 31.27 -7.11
CA GLU A 308 19.16 32.37 -7.16
C GLU A 308 20.57 31.89 -7.52
N MET A 309 21.00 30.75 -6.97
CA MET A 309 22.32 30.17 -7.24
C MET A 309 22.47 29.80 -8.71
N LEU A 310 21.49 29.10 -9.29
CA LEU A 310 21.47 28.75 -10.72
C LEU A 310 21.47 29.98 -11.62
N LEU A 311 20.57 30.95 -11.36
CA LEU A 311 20.47 32.17 -12.16
C LEU A 311 21.75 33.00 -12.09
N LYS A 312 22.40 33.07 -10.92
CA LYS A 312 23.66 33.78 -10.75
C LYS A 312 24.78 33.14 -11.56
N ASP A 313 24.96 31.84 -11.44
CA ASP A 313 26.06 31.13 -12.11
C ASP A 313 25.88 31.08 -13.64
N ARG A 314 24.63 31.03 -14.11
CA ARG A 314 24.26 31.23 -15.53
C ARG A 314 24.66 32.63 -16.02
N ARG A 315 24.29 33.70 -15.29
CA ARG A 315 24.66 35.09 -15.65
C ARG A 315 26.17 35.32 -15.64
N GLU A 316 26.88 34.69 -14.71
CA GLU A 316 28.33 34.77 -14.59
C GLU A 316 29.07 33.83 -15.58
N LYS A 317 28.34 33.13 -16.47
CA LYS A 317 28.88 32.19 -17.47
C LYS A 317 29.78 31.10 -16.88
N LYS A 318 29.43 30.62 -15.68
CA LYS A 318 30.12 29.51 -15.00
C LYS A 318 29.59 28.13 -15.39
N LEU A 319 28.39 28.09 -15.96
CA LEU A 319 27.67 26.87 -16.35
C LEU A 319 27.74 26.70 -17.88
N PRO A 320 27.71 25.45 -18.40
CA PRO A 320 27.73 25.21 -19.84
C PRO A 320 26.56 25.89 -20.56
N GLU A 321 26.76 26.44 -21.76
CA GLU A 321 25.70 27.15 -22.50
C GLU A 321 24.53 26.21 -22.86
N ARG A 322 24.82 25.01 -23.38
CA ARG A 322 23.84 23.98 -23.71
C ARG A 322 23.70 22.96 -22.57
N SER A 323 23.08 23.39 -21.48
CA SER A 323 22.78 22.55 -20.31
C SER A 323 21.42 22.87 -19.73
N VAL A 324 20.82 21.90 -19.04
CA VAL A 324 19.50 22.09 -18.41
C VAL A 324 19.63 22.39 -16.91
N ASP A 325 18.79 23.29 -16.42
CA ASP A 325 18.73 23.67 -15.01
C ASP A 325 17.61 22.93 -14.30
N MET A 326 17.94 22.34 -13.14
CA MET A 326 16.97 21.63 -12.34
C MET A 326 17.21 21.76 -10.84
N ILE A 327 16.11 21.75 -10.09
CA ILE A 327 16.07 21.72 -8.64
C ILE A 327 15.33 20.45 -8.22
N ILE A 328 15.93 19.69 -7.31
CA ILE A 328 15.28 18.52 -6.69
C ILE A 328 15.07 18.85 -5.21
N LEU A 329 13.83 19.13 -4.84
CA LEU A 329 13.40 19.37 -3.46
C LEU A 329 12.98 18.05 -2.83
N LEU A 330 13.52 17.71 -1.65
CA LEU A 330 13.06 16.60 -0.81
C LEU A 330 12.59 17.15 0.52
N THR A 331 11.34 16.88 0.89
CA THR A 331 10.76 17.32 2.18
C THR A 331 9.77 16.29 2.72
N ASP A 332 9.67 16.18 4.04
CA ASP A 332 8.70 15.32 4.71
C ASP A 332 7.60 16.09 5.45
N GLY A 333 7.64 17.43 5.45
CA GLY A 333 6.78 18.25 6.29
C GLY A 333 6.20 19.47 5.57
N MET A 334 5.15 20.02 6.18
CA MET A 334 4.56 21.29 5.74
C MET A 334 5.45 22.48 6.12
N PRO A 335 5.48 23.56 5.32
CA PRO A 335 6.24 24.76 5.65
C PRO A 335 5.69 25.38 6.95
N ASN A 336 6.57 25.55 7.93
CA ASN A 336 6.23 26.02 9.28
C ASN A 336 7.17 27.11 9.81
N SER A 337 8.21 27.46 9.04
CA SER A 337 9.12 28.57 9.28
C SER A 337 9.18 29.44 8.03
N GLY A 338 9.44 30.74 8.20
CA GLY A 338 9.43 31.71 7.10
C GLY A 338 8.02 31.93 6.55
N GLU A 339 7.86 31.83 5.22
CA GLU A 339 6.55 31.90 4.55
C GLU A 339 5.89 30.52 4.58
N SER A 340 4.68 30.44 5.15
CA SER A 340 3.93 29.19 5.31
C SER A 340 2.63 29.14 4.49
N HIS A 341 2.26 30.25 3.83
CA HIS A 341 1.05 30.30 3.01
C HIS A 341 1.27 29.64 1.65
N LEU A 342 0.76 28.41 1.47
CA LEU A 342 1.04 27.54 0.31
C LEU A 342 0.86 28.22 -1.06
N PRO A 343 -0.26 28.92 -1.35
CA PRO A 343 -0.42 29.60 -2.64
C PRO A 343 0.63 30.68 -2.89
N ARG A 344 1.09 31.36 -1.83
CA ARG A 344 2.13 32.40 -1.94
C ARG A 344 3.51 31.79 -2.17
N ILE A 345 3.81 30.64 -1.56
CA ILE A 345 5.04 29.90 -1.84
C ILE A 345 5.08 29.48 -3.31
N GLN A 346 3.99 28.88 -3.82
CA GLN A 346 3.86 28.50 -5.23
C GLN A 346 4.06 29.70 -6.16
N GLU A 347 3.44 30.84 -5.85
CA GLU A 347 3.62 32.08 -6.61
C GLU A 347 5.06 32.58 -6.59
N ASN A 348 5.70 32.63 -5.41
CA ASN A 348 7.08 33.09 -5.25
C ASN A 348 8.03 32.22 -6.08
N VAL A 349 7.90 30.90 -5.98
CA VAL A 349 8.73 29.92 -6.70
C VAL A 349 8.51 30.05 -8.21
N ARG A 350 7.25 30.10 -8.66
CA ARG A 350 6.91 30.29 -10.08
C ARG A 350 7.49 31.59 -10.65
N SER A 351 7.34 32.68 -9.89
CA SER A 351 7.85 34.01 -10.26
C SER A 351 9.39 34.09 -10.28
N ALA A 352 10.07 33.26 -9.50
CA ALA A 352 11.52 33.18 -9.46
C ALA A 352 12.07 32.31 -10.60
N ILE A 353 11.46 31.15 -10.86
CA ILE A 353 11.87 30.19 -11.90
C ILE A 353 11.59 30.73 -13.31
N ARG A 354 10.43 31.36 -13.54
CA ARG A 354 10.03 31.95 -14.84
C ARG A 354 10.16 31.02 -16.05
N GLY A 355 9.99 29.71 -15.83
CA GLY A 355 10.11 28.69 -16.88
C GLY A 355 11.54 28.36 -17.32
N ASN A 356 12.57 28.90 -16.67
CA ASN A 356 13.97 28.72 -17.06
C ASN A 356 14.63 27.44 -16.49
N MET A 357 13.94 26.74 -15.60
CA MET A 357 14.47 25.55 -14.91
C MET A 357 13.33 24.62 -14.49
N SER A 358 13.64 23.34 -14.31
CA SER A 358 12.69 22.33 -13.84
C SER A 358 12.74 22.19 -12.32
N LEU A 359 11.58 22.09 -11.66
CA LEU A 359 11.47 21.83 -10.22
C LEU A 359 10.80 20.47 -9.97
N PHE A 360 11.58 19.53 -9.45
CA PHE A 360 11.11 18.23 -9.02
C PHE A 360 10.91 18.22 -7.51
N CYS A 361 9.75 17.76 -7.04
CA CYS A 361 9.42 17.72 -5.62
C CYS A 361 9.20 16.29 -5.13
N LEU A 362 9.96 15.88 -4.14
CA LEU A 362 9.91 14.57 -3.51
C LEU A 362 9.28 14.72 -2.13
N GLY A 363 8.06 14.21 -1.98
CA GLY A 363 7.33 14.20 -0.72
C GLY A 363 7.60 12.91 0.04
N PHE A 364 8.35 12.96 1.14
CA PHE A 364 8.75 11.79 1.92
C PHE A 364 7.72 11.48 3.03
N GLY A 365 6.89 10.48 2.78
CA GLY A 365 5.81 10.07 3.68
C GLY A 365 4.50 10.82 3.41
N ASN A 366 3.63 10.82 4.43
CA ASN A 366 2.25 11.29 4.32
C ASN A 366 1.97 12.62 5.05
N ASP A 367 2.99 13.17 5.72
CA ASP A 367 2.87 14.38 6.54
C ASP A 367 2.90 15.67 5.70
N VAL A 368 3.50 15.64 4.51
CA VAL A 368 3.42 16.72 3.52
C VAL A 368 2.17 16.59 2.65
N ASP A 369 1.53 17.71 2.36
CA ASP A 369 0.48 17.81 1.35
C ASP A 369 1.08 17.62 -0.05
N TYR A 370 0.85 16.45 -0.65
CA TYR A 370 1.34 16.17 -1.99
C TYR A 370 0.69 17.06 -3.06
N SER A 371 -0.56 17.53 -2.86
CA SER A 371 -1.24 18.42 -3.81
C SER A 371 -0.48 19.74 -3.94
N PHE A 372 0.00 20.26 -2.81
CA PHE A 372 0.87 21.44 -2.78
C PHE A 372 2.15 21.24 -3.60
N LEU A 373 2.84 20.09 -3.41
CA LEU A 373 4.07 19.77 -4.14
C LEU A 373 3.82 19.49 -5.64
N ASP A 374 2.75 18.77 -5.98
CA ASP A 374 2.38 18.43 -7.36
C ASP A 374 2.10 19.70 -8.17
N VAL A 375 1.30 20.61 -7.62
CA VAL A 375 1.02 21.90 -8.27
C VAL A 375 2.30 22.72 -8.41
N MET A 376 3.15 22.78 -7.38
CA MET A 376 4.40 23.54 -7.42
C MET A 376 5.39 22.99 -8.48
N SER A 377 5.52 21.67 -8.61
CA SER A 377 6.35 21.05 -9.65
C SER A 377 5.81 21.28 -11.06
N LYS A 378 4.50 21.07 -11.27
CA LYS A 378 3.86 21.21 -12.58
C LYS A 378 3.92 22.64 -13.12
N GLN A 379 3.77 23.64 -12.24
CA GLN A 379 3.94 25.05 -12.61
C GLN A 379 5.36 25.40 -13.07
N ASN A 380 6.34 24.52 -12.81
CA ASN A 380 7.77 24.77 -12.99
C ASN A 380 8.45 23.63 -13.75
N LYS A 381 7.82 23.14 -14.83
CA LYS A 381 8.38 22.18 -15.79
C LYS A 381 8.84 20.83 -15.21
N GLY A 382 8.45 20.48 -13.98
CA GLY A 382 8.86 19.24 -13.31
C GLY A 382 7.69 18.38 -12.88
N LEU A 383 7.99 17.31 -12.13
CA LEU A 383 7.01 16.40 -11.56
C LEU A 383 7.23 16.21 -10.06
N ALA A 384 6.16 15.92 -9.33
CA ALA A 384 6.24 15.53 -7.94
C ALA A 384 6.20 14.00 -7.80
N ARG A 385 6.98 13.43 -6.88
CA ARG A 385 6.95 11.99 -6.56
C ARG A 385 6.79 11.81 -5.06
N ARG A 386 5.88 10.91 -4.67
CA ARG A 386 5.78 10.48 -3.28
C ARG A 386 6.78 9.36 -3.01
N ILE A 387 7.53 9.52 -1.93
CA ILE A 387 8.46 8.53 -1.39
C ILE A 387 7.81 7.94 -0.16
N PHE A 388 7.44 6.68 -0.22
CA PHE A 388 6.74 6.02 0.87
C PHE A 388 7.74 5.56 1.94
N GLU A 389 7.38 5.76 3.21
CA GLU A 389 8.17 5.28 4.35
C GLU A 389 8.21 3.75 4.36
N GLY A 390 9.41 3.18 4.26
CA GLY A 390 9.63 1.75 4.16
C GLY A 390 11.11 1.43 4.00
N SER A 391 11.48 0.15 4.09
CA SER A 391 12.87 -0.29 3.90
C SER A 391 13.43 0.02 2.52
N ASP A 392 12.57 0.24 1.53
CA ASP A 392 12.91 0.51 0.14
C ASP A 392 12.87 2.01 -0.23
N ALA A 393 12.72 2.93 0.73
CA ALA A 393 12.69 4.36 0.46
C ALA A 393 13.96 4.87 -0.26
N THR A 394 15.12 4.30 0.08
CA THR A 394 16.39 4.57 -0.61
C THR A 394 16.30 4.21 -2.11
N LEU A 395 15.72 3.06 -2.44
CA LEU A 395 15.53 2.61 -3.83
C LEU A 395 14.50 3.48 -4.57
N GLN A 396 13.44 3.93 -3.88
CA GLN A 396 12.44 4.83 -4.47
C GLN A 396 13.06 6.17 -4.88
N LEU A 397 13.94 6.73 -4.04
CA LEU A 397 14.66 7.98 -4.34
C LEU A 397 15.64 7.81 -5.50
N GLN A 398 16.39 6.71 -5.52
CA GLN A 398 17.29 6.37 -6.62
C GLN A 398 16.52 6.19 -7.93
N GLY A 399 15.46 5.38 -7.94
CA GLY A 399 14.65 5.12 -9.12
C GLY A 399 13.99 6.38 -9.69
N PHE A 400 13.60 7.34 -8.83
CA PHE A 400 13.18 8.66 -9.32
C PHE A 400 14.33 9.42 -9.99
N TYR A 401 15.51 9.45 -9.37
CA TYR A 401 16.65 10.14 -9.96
C TYR A 401 17.04 9.51 -11.30
N ASP A 402 17.02 8.19 -11.42
CA ASP A 402 17.29 7.47 -12.67
C ASP A 402 16.38 7.95 -13.81
N GLU A 403 15.09 8.21 -13.52
CA GLU A 403 14.08 8.72 -14.46
C GLU A 403 14.44 10.13 -15.00
N VAL A 404 15.14 10.96 -14.22
CA VAL A 404 15.45 12.37 -14.56
C VAL A 404 16.94 12.68 -14.72
N SER A 405 17.81 11.69 -14.53
CA SER A 405 19.27 11.86 -14.44
C SER A 405 19.95 12.24 -15.77
N SER A 406 19.31 11.85 -16.88
CA SER A 406 19.91 11.86 -18.22
C SER A 406 18.97 12.50 -19.24
N PRO A 407 18.85 13.84 -19.25
CA PRO A 407 18.10 14.55 -20.28
C PRO A 407 18.80 14.40 -21.64
N LEU A 408 18.01 14.16 -22.68
CA LEU A 408 18.46 13.98 -24.06
C LEU A 408 18.10 15.18 -24.93
N LEU A 409 16.89 15.73 -24.74
CA LEU A 409 16.41 16.93 -25.42
C LEU A 409 15.70 17.84 -24.41
N SER A 410 15.79 19.16 -24.61
CA SER A 410 14.96 20.16 -23.93
C SER A 410 14.04 20.90 -24.90
N ASP A 411 12.93 21.43 -24.38
CA ASP A 411 11.91 22.18 -25.14
C ASP A 411 11.50 21.47 -26.44
N VAL A 412 11.09 20.20 -26.30
CA VAL A 412 10.61 19.36 -27.40
C VAL A 412 9.25 19.85 -27.87
N ASP A 413 9.14 20.17 -29.15
CA ASP A 413 7.93 20.68 -29.80
C ASP A 413 7.56 19.76 -30.97
N MET A 414 6.39 19.14 -30.89
CA MET A 414 5.86 18.23 -31.88
C MET A 414 4.75 18.94 -32.67
N ARG A 415 5.03 19.23 -33.93
CA ARG A 415 4.17 20.03 -34.80
C ARG A 415 3.44 19.16 -35.79
N TYR A 416 2.15 19.43 -35.90
CA TYR A 416 1.22 18.74 -36.78
C TYR A 416 0.50 19.80 -37.64
N PRO A 417 -0.02 19.44 -38.83
CA PRO A 417 -0.70 20.41 -39.68
C PRO A 417 -2.01 20.91 -39.06
N ASP A 418 -2.13 22.22 -38.82
CA ASP A 418 -3.30 22.85 -38.18
C ASP A 418 -4.63 22.58 -38.92
N ASN A 419 -4.56 22.39 -40.23
CA ASN A 419 -5.72 22.12 -41.09
C ASN A 419 -6.13 20.63 -41.11
N ALA A 420 -5.31 19.74 -40.53
CA ALA A 420 -5.56 18.29 -40.54
C ALA A 420 -6.04 17.76 -39.18
N VAL A 421 -5.77 18.47 -38.08
CA VAL A 421 -6.04 17.99 -36.70
C VAL A 421 -7.17 18.80 -36.05
N GLU A 422 -8.27 18.12 -35.71
CA GLU A 422 -9.41 18.70 -34.98
C GLU A 422 -9.10 18.88 -33.49
N SER A 423 -8.46 17.88 -32.88
CA SER A 423 -8.13 17.87 -31.45
C SER A 423 -6.80 17.19 -31.21
N LEU A 424 -5.98 17.77 -30.34
CA LEU A 424 -4.63 17.28 -30.05
C LEU A 424 -4.39 17.27 -28.54
N THR A 425 -3.66 16.26 -28.05
CA THR A 425 -3.13 16.27 -26.68
C THR A 425 -1.91 17.20 -26.55
N THR A 426 -1.34 17.34 -25.37
CA THR A 426 -0.05 18.06 -25.18
C THR A 426 0.98 17.63 -26.22
N ASN A 427 1.53 18.60 -26.94
CA ASN A 427 2.51 18.41 -28.01
C ASN A 427 3.83 19.16 -27.75
N HIS A 428 3.91 19.92 -26.66
CA HIS A 428 5.12 20.56 -26.19
C HIS A 428 5.55 19.96 -24.85
N PHE A 429 6.80 19.50 -24.77
CA PHE A 429 7.37 18.82 -23.62
C PHE A 429 8.69 19.48 -23.22
N ASN A 430 8.85 19.76 -21.93
CA ASN A 430 10.02 20.49 -21.45
C ASN A 430 11.32 19.72 -21.64
N GLN A 431 11.28 18.40 -21.45
CA GLN A 431 12.45 17.54 -21.44
C GLN A 431 12.05 16.13 -21.92
N LEU A 432 12.94 15.50 -22.68
CA LEU A 432 12.93 14.05 -22.95
C LEU A 432 14.11 13.43 -22.21
N PHE A 433 13.85 12.45 -21.36
CA PHE A 433 14.89 11.73 -20.61
C PHE A 433 15.24 10.40 -21.25
N ASN A 434 16.47 9.95 -21.02
CA ASN A 434 16.90 8.64 -21.46
C ASN A 434 16.03 7.56 -20.82
N GLY A 435 15.56 6.61 -21.63
CA GLY A 435 14.66 5.56 -21.17
C GLY A 435 13.21 5.97 -20.93
N SER A 436 12.83 7.23 -21.19
CA SER A 436 11.43 7.68 -21.25
C SER A 436 10.91 7.70 -22.69
N GLU A 437 9.65 8.11 -22.87
CA GLU A 437 9.00 8.29 -24.17
C GLU A 437 7.99 9.43 -24.10
N ILE A 438 7.85 10.15 -25.21
CA ILE A 438 6.79 11.13 -25.42
C ILE A 438 5.68 10.48 -26.25
N VAL A 439 4.43 10.66 -25.83
CA VAL A 439 3.25 10.15 -26.54
C VAL A 439 2.30 11.31 -26.80
N VAL A 440 1.94 11.52 -28.06
CA VAL A 440 0.95 12.51 -28.49
C VAL A 440 -0.16 11.81 -29.25
N ALA A 441 -1.41 12.15 -28.97
CA ALA A 441 -2.55 11.62 -29.70
C ALA A 441 -3.42 12.76 -30.23
N GLY A 442 -4.14 12.49 -31.32
CA GLY A 442 -5.06 13.47 -31.89
C GLY A 442 -6.17 12.85 -32.72
N ARG A 443 -7.16 13.68 -33.03
CA ARG A 443 -8.28 13.41 -33.92
C ARG A 443 -8.12 14.26 -35.18
N LEU A 444 -8.27 13.63 -36.34
CA LEU A 444 -8.13 14.26 -37.65
C LEU A 444 -9.48 14.85 -38.12
N MET A 445 -9.44 15.94 -38.90
CA MET A 445 -10.64 16.57 -39.45
C MET A 445 -11.23 15.77 -40.64
N ASP A 446 -10.35 15.22 -41.49
CA ASP A 446 -10.66 14.37 -42.64
C ASP A 446 -9.65 13.22 -42.70
N ASN A 447 -9.97 12.13 -43.41
CA ASN A 447 -9.05 11.01 -43.68
C ASN A 447 -8.07 11.29 -44.83
N ASP A 448 -7.80 12.56 -45.17
CA ASP A 448 -6.83 12.92 -46.21
C ASP A 448 -5.40 12.84 -45.64
N LEU A 449 -4.83 11.64 -45.73
CA LEU A 449 -3.53 11.26 -45.17
C LEU A 449 -2.36 11.64 -46.08
N ASP A 450 -2.63 12.05 -47.32
CA ASP A 450 -1.61 12.30 -48.35
C ASP A 450 -0.70 13.49 -48.02
N ASN A 451 -1.06 14.30 -47.00
CA ASN A 451 -0.31 15.50 -46.57
C ASN A 451 -0.07 15.62 -45.05
N PHE A 452 -0.11 14.51 -44.28
CA PHE A 452 0.17 14.58 -42.83
C PHE A 452 1.69 14.68 -42.53
N LEU A 453 2.24 15.89 -42.69
CA LEU A 453 3.63 16.22 -42.42
C LEU A 453 3.83 16.54 -40.93
N VAL A 454 4.69 15.78 -40.27
CA VAL A 454 5.03 15.97 -38.85
C VAL A 454 6.46 16.50 -38.73
N GLU A 455 6.64 17.48 -37.85
CA GLU A 455 7.95 18.02 -37.48
C GLU A 455 8.16 17.84 -35.98
N VAL A 456 9.33 17.34 -35.59
CA VAL A 456 9.76 17.29 -34.20
C VAL A 456 11.01 18.16 -34.04
N PHE A 457 10.89 19.18 -33.19
CA PHE A 457 11.99 20.05 -32.78
C PHE A 457 12.37 19.76 -31.33
N GLY A 458 13.64 19.87 -30.99
CA GLY A 458 14.12 19.89 -29.60
C GLY A 458 15.54 20.43 -29.52
N GLN A 459 15.94 20.93 -28.35
CA GLN A 459 17.31 21.40 -28.12
C GLN A 459 18.19 20.24 -27.62
N GLY A 460 19.18 19.84 -28.41
CA GLY A 460 20.17 18.82 -28.04
C GLY A 460 21.45 19.40 -27.44
N PHE A 461 22.41 18.52 -27.16
CA PHE A 461 23.68 18.87 -26.52
C PHE A 461 24.59 19.73 -27.42
N GLU A 462 24.81 19.32 -28.67
CA GLU A 462 25.69 20.04 -29.60
C GLU A 462 24.91 20.94 -30.56
N GLU A 463 23.82 20.40 -31.11
CA GLU A 463 22.94 21.04 -32.10
C GLU A 463 21.46 20.87 -31.76
N ASP A 464 20.62 21.65 -32.43
CA ASP A 464 19.17 21.50 -32.32
C ASP A 464 18.75 20.25 -33.08
N PHE A 465 17.92 19.42 -32.43
CA PHE A 465 17.32 18.24 -33.03
C PHE A 465 16.11 18.66 -33.86
N ILE A 466 16.17 18.42 -35.16
CA ILE A 466 15.07 18.72 -36.09
C ILE A 466 14.88 17.52 -37.00
N VAL A 467 13.70 16.91 -36.95
CA VAL A 467 13.31 15.84 -37.86
C VAL A 467 11.94 16.15 -38.45
N GLN A 468 11.81 15.96 -39.75
CA GLN A 468 10.58 16.15 -40.50
C GLN A 468 10.30 14.94 -41.39
N GLY A 469 9.03 14.65 -41.61
CA GLY A 469 8.63 13.64 -42.58
C GLY A 469 7.15 13.30 -42.51
N GLN A 470 6.71 12.44 -43.44
CA GLN A 470 5.32 12.02 -43.54
C GLN A 470 5.03 10.90 -42.56
N ALA A 471 3.85 10.93 -41.95
CA ALA A 471 3.36 9.77 -41.21
C ALA A 471 3.12 8.61 -42.17
N SER A 472 3.68 7.45 -41.84
CA SER A 472 3.35 6.20 -42.51
C SER A 472 2.02 5.69 -41.99
N THR A 473 1.02 5.58 -42.87
CA THR A 473 -0.26 4.94 -42.53
C THR A 473 -0.04 3.44 -42.42
N VAL A 474 -0.13 2.90 -41.20
CA VAL A 474 -0.19 1.45 -41.00
C VAL A 474 -1.62 1.01 -41.30
N ASP A 475 -1.82 0.27 -42.38
CA ASP A 475 -3.12 -0.34 -42.67
C ASP A 475 -3.32 -1.57 -41.77
N TRP A 476 -3.95 -1.35 -40.62
CA TRP A 476 -4.24 -2.39 -39.63
C TRP A 476 -5.19 -3.46 -40.18
N GLY A 477 -6.07 -3.11 -41.14
CA GLY A 477 -6.98 -4.05 -41.80
C GLY A 477 -6.25 -5.04 -42.73
N VAL A 478 -5.10 -4.65 -43.27
CA VAL A 478 -4.21 -5.53 -44.05
C VAL A 478 -3.28 -6.34 -43.14
N MET A 479 -2.88 -5.79 -41.99
CA MET A 479 -1.99 -6.49 -41.06
C MET A 479 -2.72 -7.53 -40.19
N TYR A 480 -3.99 -7.30 -39.82
CA TYR A 480 -4.70 -8.12 -38.82
C TYR A 480 -6.20 -8.30 -39.09
N PRO A 481 -6.58 -9.01 -40.16
CA PRO A 481 -7.99 -9.22 -40.53
C PRO A 481 -8.79 -10.04 -39.50
N ASP A 482 -8.14 -10.83 -38.64
CA ASP A 482 -8.80 -11.69 -37.64
C ASP A 482 -8.97 -11.03 -36.24
N GLU A 483 -8.42 -9.83 -36.03
CA GLU A 483 -8.32 -9.14 -34.73
C GLU A 483 -8.98 -7.73 -34.75
N GLU A 484 -9.84 -7.47 -35.74
CA GLU A 484 -10.53 -6.18 -35.99
C GLU A 484 -11.28 -5.64 -34.76
N TYR A 485 -11.82 -6.54 -33.91
CA TYR A 485 -12.52 -6.18 -32.67
C TYR A 485 -11.61 -5.65 -31.55
N ILE A 486 -10.30 -5.92 -31.60
CA ILE A 486 -9.31 -5.44 -30.61
C ILE A 486 -8.75 -4.08 -31.04
N PHE A 487 -8.49 -3.92 -32.33
CA PHE A 487 -7.73 -2.78 -32.86
C PHE A 487 -8.57 -1.72 -33.56
N GLY A 488 -9.86 -1.98 -33.85
CA GLY A 488 -10.74 -1.03 -34.54
C GLY A 488 -10.80 0.34 -33.84
N ASP A 489 -10.90 0.35 -32.50
CA ASP A 489 -11.06 1.60 -31.75
C ASP A 489 -9.86 1.92 -30.84
N PHE A 490 -8.77 1.16 -30.87
CA PHE A 490 -7.66 1.32 -29.91
C PHE A 490 -7.05 2.73 -29.94
N THR A 491 -6.76 3.26 -31.13
CA THR A 491 -6.19 4.60 -31.32
C THR A 491 -7.14 5.69 -30.81
N GLU A 492 -8.44 5.54 -31.04
CA GLU A 492 -9.48 6.43 -30.51
C GLU A 492 -9.53 6.37 -28.98
N ARG A 493 -9.56 5.17 -28.40
CA ARG A 493 -9.63 4.98 -26.95
C ARG A 493 -8.36 5.47 -26.24
N LEU A 494 -7.19 5.32 -26.86
CA LEU A 494 -5.92 5.87 -26.36
C LEU A 494 -5.95 7.41 -26.39
N TRP A 495 -6.41 8.00 -27.49
CA TRP A 495 -6.64 9.46 -27.56
C TRP A 495 -7.60 9.93 -26.47
N ALA A 496 -8.71 9.24 -26.27
CA ALA A 496 -9.69 9.56 -25.24
C ALA A 496 -9.07 9.45 -23.83
N TYR A 497 -8.32 8.38 -23.57
CA TYR A 497 -7.61 8.16 -22.30
C TYR A 497 -6.65 9.33 -21.99
N LEU A 498 -5.76 9.68 -22.93
CA LEU A 498 -4.80 10.77 -22.75
C LEU A 498 -5.49 12.12 -22.58
N THR A 499 -6.51 12.39 -23.39
CA THR A 499 -7.28 13.64 -23.33
C THR A 499 -7.99 13.79 -21.98
N ILE A 500 -8.64 12.73 -21.49
CA ILE A 500 -9.29 12.72 -20.18
C ILE A 500 -8.26 12.96 -19.06
N GLN A 501 -7.10 12.29 -19.09
CA GLN A 501 -6.03 12.52 -18.11
C GLN A 501 -5.61 14.00 -18.09
N GLN A 502 -5.37 14.61 -19.26
CA GLN A 502 -4.98 16.02 -19.36
C GLN A 502 -6.08 16.97 -18.89
N LEU A 503 -7.35 16.68 -19.18
CA LEU A 503 -8.48 17.48 -18.67
C LEU A 503 -8.62 17.36 -17.16
N LEU A 504 -8.40 16.18 -16.57
CA LEU A 504 -8.39 15.95 -15.13
C LEU A 504 -7.21 16.65 -14.44
N GLU A 505 -6.11 16.90 -15.14
CA GLU A 505 -5.00 17.72 -14.62
C GLU A 505 -5.32 19.22 -14.72
N LYS A 506 -5.90 19.65 -15.84
CA LYS A 506 -6.36 21.03 -16.04
C LYS A 506 -7.50 21.43 -15.09
N SER A 507 -8.35 20.49 -14.67
CA SER A 507 -9.38 20.78 -13.66
C SER A 507 -8.80 21.14 -12.28
N LYS A 508 -7.55 20.73 -11.99
CA LYS A 508 -6.86 21.06 -10.73
C LYS A 508 -6.16 22.42 -10.77
N SER A 509 -5.75 22.89 -11.96
CA SER A 509 -4.90 24.08 -12.14
C SER A 509 -5.44 25.02 -13.22
N GLY A 510 -5.64 26.31 -12.92
CA GLY A 510 -6.19 27.30 -13.86
C GLY A 510 -7.18 28.27 -13.21
N ALA A 511 -7.80 29.15 -14.02
CA ALA A 511 -8.88 30.02 -13.58
C ALA A 511 -10.17 29.23 -13.30
N THR A 512 -11.08 29.75 -12.47
CA THR A 512 -12.31 29.03 -12.06
C THR A 512 -13.14 28.55 -13.24
N ASP A 513 -13.30 29.38 -14.27
CA ASP A 513 -14.10 29.04 -15.46
C ASP A 513 -13.42 27.97 -16.31
N GLU A 514 -12.09 28.00 -16.42
CA GLU A 514 -11.30 26.98 -17.12
C GLU A 514 -11.38 25.63 -16.41
N LYS A 515 -11.33 25.63 -15.08
CA LYS A 515 -11.49 24.42 -14.26
C LYS A 515 -12.87 23.81 -14.45
N ALA A 516 -13.91 24.63 -14.43
CA ALA A 516 -15.29 24.18 -14.63
C ALA A 516 -15.48 23.55 -16.04
N ASN A 517 -14.98 24.23 -17.08
CA ASN A 517 -15.05 23.73 -18.45
C ASN A 517 -14.25 22.41 -18.63
N ALA A 518 -13.02 22.36 -18.11
CA ALA A 518 -12.20 21.14 -18.16
C ALA A 518 -12.87 19.97 -17.43
N THR A 519 -13.48 20.22 -16.27
CA THR A 519 -14.22 19.20 -15.50
C THR A 519 -15.44 18.69 -16.26
N ALA A 520 -16.22 19.58 -16.87
CA ALA A 520 -17.39 19.21 -17.65
C ALA A 520 -17.01 18.36 -18.88
N LYS A 521 -15.97 18.76 -19.63
CA LYS A 521 -15.47 18.00 -20.78
C LYS A 521 -14.88 16.65 -20.38
N ALA A 522 -14.14 16.58 -19.26
CA ALA A 522 -13.63 15.32 -18.74
C ALA A 522 -14.75 14.35 -18.37
N LEU A 523 -15.82 14.86 -17.73
CA LEU A 523 -17.00 14.06 -17.39
C LEU A 523 -17.70 13.53 -18.64
N ASP A 524 -17.97 14.39 -19.63
CA ASP A 524 -18.63 14.03 -20.87
C ASP A 524 -17.88 12.92 -21.63
N MET A 525 -16.57 13.09 -21.81
CA MET A 525 -15.73 12.07 -22.44
C MET A 525 -15.64 10.78 -21.59
N SER A 526 -15.59 10.89 -20.25
CA SER A 526 -15.58 9.71 -19.38
C SER A 526 -16.85 8.88 -19.55
N LEU A 527 -18.01 9.53 -19.71
CA LEU A 527 -19.28 8.85 -19.97
C LEU A 527 -19.33 8.27 -21.38
N GLN A 528 -18.92 9.04 -22.40
CA GLN A 528 -18.90 8.60 -23.80
C GLN A 528 -18.09 7.32 -24.01
N TYR A 529 -16.90 7.23 -23.40
CA TYR A 529 -15.98 6.10 -23.54
C TYR A 529 -16.13 5.04 -22.44
N SER A 530 -17.12 5.21 -21.55
CA SER A 530 -17.38 4.33 -20.40
C SER A 530 -16.16 4.12 -19.49
N PHE A 531 -15.38 5.18 -19.26
CA PHE A 531 -14.26 5.13 -18.33
C PHE A 531 -14.71 5.46 -16.91
N VAL A 532 -14.31 4.63 -15.94
CA VAL A 532 -14.40 4.95 -14.51
C VAL A 532 -13.22 5.84 -14.11
N THR A 533 -13.51 7.12 -13.92
CA THR A 533 -12.55 8.18 -13.61
C THR A 533 -12.91 8.86 -12.28
N PRO A 534 -12.15 9.84 -11.78
CA PRO A 534 -12.53 10.52 -10.54
C PRO A 534 -13.91 11.23 -10.56
N LEU A 535 -14.49 11.43 -11.76
CA LEU A 535 -15.78 12.10 -12.00
C LEU A 535 -16.93 11.12 -12.28
N THR A 536 -16.64 9.84 -12.53
CA THR A 536 -17.62 8.82 -12.88
C THR A 536 -17.50 7.59 -11.98
N SER A 537 -18.56 6.80 -11.95
CA SER A 537 -18.66 5.57 -11.19
C SER A 537 -19.43 4.54 -12.00
N MET A 538 -19.08 3.28 -11.91
CA MET A 538 -19.82 2.19 -12.54
C MET A 538 -20.84 1.60 -11.57
N VAL A 539 -22.08 1.42 -12.01
CA VAL A 539 -23.16 0.84 -11.22
C VAL A 539 -23.67 -0.44 -11.90
N VAL A 540 -23.70 -1.56 -11.18
CA VAL A 540 -24.32 -2.80 -11.67
C VAL A 540 -25.64 -3.02 -10.97
N THR A 541 -26.75 -3.04 -11.71
CA THR A 541 -28.09 -3.32 -11.18
C THR A 541 -28.63 -4.65 -11.68
N LYS A 542 -29.13 -5.48 -10.77
CA LYS A 542 -29.97 -6.64 -11.10
C LYS A 542 -31.43 -6.16 -11.28
N PRO A 543 -32.16 -6.52 -12.37
CA PRO A 543 -33.54 -6.09 -12.57
C PRO A 543 -34.45 -6.69 -11.49
N GLU A 544 -35.45 -5.90 -11.07
CA GLU A 544 -36.48 -6.32 -10.12
C GLU A 544 -37.24 -7.56 -10.66
N THR A 545 -37.03 -8.72 -10.05
CA THR A 545 -37.97 -9.85 -10.16
C THR A 545 -38.96 -9.78 -9.03
N GLU A 546 -40.24 -10.07 -9.31
CA GLU A 546 -41.45 -9.86 -8.49
C GLU A 546 -41.48 -10.45 -7.05
N ASP A 547 -40.38 -10.96 -6.50
CA ASP A 547 -40.31 -11.43 -5.12
C ASP A 547 -38.93 -11.22 -4.42
N GLY A 548 -38.10 -10.27 -4.85
CA GLY A 548 -36.81 -10.00 -4.21
C GLY A 548 -36.32 -8.54 -4.29
N THR A 549 -36.05 -7.95 -3.12
CA THR A 549 -35.43 -6.62 -2.95
C THR A 549 -33.90 -6.69 -3.17
N ASP A 550 -33.42 -6.47 -4.39
CA ASP A 550 -31.98 -6.59 -4.74
C ASP A 550 -31.29 -5.23 -5.08
N THR A 551 -29.96 -5.18 -4.94
CA THR A 551 -29.12 -3.96 -4.91
C THR A 551 -28.36 -3.56 -6.18
N PRO A 552 -28.03 -2.25 -6.33
CA PRO A 552 -26.90 -1.77 -7.12
C PRO A 552 -25.52 -1.97 -6.44
N LEU A 553 -24.52 -2.42 -7.20
CA LEU A 553 -23.09 -2.45 -6.81
C LEU A 553 -22.33 -1.28 -7.45
N ILE A 554 -21.33 -0.67 -6.78
CA ILE A 554 -20.62 0.50 -7.31
C ILE A 554 -19.10 0.34 -7.38
N ALA A 555 -18.50 0.82 -8.47
CA ALA A 555 -17.06 0.96 -8.61
C ALA A 555 -16.64 2.42 -8.88
N ASP A 556 -15.75 2.94 -8.03
CA ASP A 556 -15.27 4.33 -8.03
C ASP A 556 -13.76 4.44 -8.28
N LYS A 557 -13.31 5.54 -8.92
CA LYS A 557 -11.89 5.94 -8.88
C LYS A 557 -11.63 6.90 -7.72
N LEU A 558 -10.58 6.63 -6.92
CA LEU A 558 -10.19 7.48 -5.78
C LEU A 558 -9.30 8.66 -6.23
N THR A 559 -9.54 9.85 -5.65
CA THR A 559 -8.65 11.00 -5.79
C THR A 559 -7.43 10.89 -4.86
N GLU A 560 -6.36 11.64 -5.14
CA GLU A 560 -5.15 11.61 -4.31
C GLU A 560 -5.38 12.15 -2.89
N GLU A 561 -6.27 13.13 -2.72
CA GLU A 561 -6.67 13.62 -1.39
C GLU A 561 -7.47 12.58 -0.61
N GLN A 562 -8.42 11.89 -1.27
CA GLN A 562 -9.16 10.79 -0.65
C GLN A 562 -8.24 9.62 -0.29
N ARG A 563 -7.21 9.34 -1.11
CA ARG A 563 -6.17 8.36 -0.79
C ARG A 563 -5.33 8.80 0.40
N GLN A 564 -4.87 10.05 0.42
CA GLN A 564 -4.16 10.60 1.57
C GLN A 564 -5.00 10.57 2.82
N GLN A 565 -6.30 10.84 2.75
CA GLN A 565 -7.19 10.74 3.91
C GLN A 565 -7.40 9.28 4.30
N ALA A 566 -7.53 8.35 3.35
CA ALA A 566 -7.60 6.92 3.65
C ALA A 566 -6.30 6.43 4.31
N GLU A 567 -5.12 6.76 3.75
CA GLU A 567 -3.79 6.43 4.29
C GLU A 567 -3.49 7.18 5.60
N ARG A 568 -3.92 8.45 5.73
CA ARG A 568 -3.83 9.22 6.98
C ARG A 568 -4.83 8.74 8.00
N ASN A 569 -5.99 8.20 7.65
CA ASN A 569 -6.91 7.58 8.62
C ASN A 569 -6.36 6.21 9.04
N ILE A 570 -5.63 5.52 8.16
CA ILE A 570 -4.77 4.38 8.49
C ILE A 570 -3.55 4.81 9.36
N HIS A 571 -3.13 6.08 9.36
CA HIS A 571 -1.98 6.60 10.14
C HIS A 571 -2.32 7.57 11.29
N ARG A 572 -3.56 8.05 11.41
CA ARG A 572 -4.07 8.96 12.47
C ARG A 572 -4.85 8.21 13.54
N ASN A 573 -5.28 6.99 13.26
CA ASN A 573 -5.68 6.05 14.31
C ASN A 573 -4.46 5.30 14.82
N LEU A 574 -3.57 6.05 15.47
CA LEU A 574 -2.59 5.59 16.44
C LEU A 574 -2.21 6.83 17.26
N PRO A 575 -2.32 6.83 18.60
CA PRO A 575 -1.29 7.49 19.37
C PRO A 575 0.04 6.85 18.93
N VAL A 576 0.93 7.68 18.38
CA VAL A 576 2.31 7.42 17.96
C VAL A 576 2.86 6.02 18.26
N THR A 577 2.74 5.16 17.23
CA THR A 577 3.71 4.15 16.73
C THR A 577 4.03 2.91 17.59
N PRO A 578 4.57 1.83 16.97
CA PRO A 578 4.26 1.24 15.66
C PRO A 578 4.28 -0.31 15.65
N VAL A 579 3.55 -0.91 14.70
CA VAL A 579 3.84 -2.15 13.96
C VAL A 579 4.36 -3.36 14.74
N SER A 580 3.50 -4.37 14.87
CA SER A 580 3.79 -5.76 14.52
C SER A 580 2.49 -6.47 14.14
N HIS A 581 2.57 -7.29 13.09
CA HIS A 581 1.62 -8.25 12.52
C HIS A 581 0.59 -8.83 13.51
N THR A 582 -0.63 -9.12 13.07
CA THR A 582 -0.93 -10.44 12.48
C THR A 582 -1.87 -10.30 11.27
N TYR A 583 -1.71 -11.08 10.20
CA TYR A 583 -2.49 -12.32 9.99
C TYR A 583 -3.90 -12.21 10.62
N SER A 584 -4.95 -12.69 9.95
CA SER A 584 -6.00 -13.34 10.76
C SER A 584 -5.36 -14.64 11.27
N SER A 585 -4.43 -14.46 12.22
CA SER A 585 -4.22 -15.38 13.30
C SER A 585 -5.55 -15.40 14.01
N ALA A 586 -5.98 -16.56 14.48
CA ALA A 586 -7.12 -16.62 15.40
C ALA A 586 -7.02 -15.52 16.43
N PRO A 587 -8.16 -15.06 16.96
CA PRO A 587 -8.16 -14.05 17.99
C PRO A 587 -7.12 -14.41 19.05
N THR A 588 -6.19 -13.50 19.27
CA THR A 588 -5.07 -13.68 20.19
C THR A 588 -5.52 -13.22 21.56
N TYR A 589 -5.45 -14.11 22.54
CA TYR A 589 -6.00 -13.89 23.88
C TYR A 589 -4.91 -13.65 24.90
N PHE A 590 -5.14 -12.67 25.77
CA PHE A 590 -4.08 -12.04 26.55
C PHE A 590 -4.45 -11.86 28.02
N VAL A 591 -3.41 -11.81 28.86
CA VAL A 591 -3.49 -11.50 30.29
C VAL A 591 -2.32 -10.60 30.67
N ASP A 592 -2.63 -9.47 31.31
CA ASP A 592 -1.66 -8.79 32.18
C ASP A 592 -2.37 -8.00 33.30
N GLY A 593 -2.49 -8.64 34.49
CA GLY A 593 -2.87 -8.14 35.84
C GLY A 593 -4.13 -7.23 35.97
N ASP A 594 -5.20 -7.54 36.72
CA ASP A 594 -5.31 -8.38 37.93
C ASP A 594 -6.69 -9.04 38.19
N PRO A 595 -6.79 -10.38 38.08
CA PRO A 595 -6.45 -11.04 36.84
C PRO A 595 -7.44 -10.53 35.78
N HIS A 596 -6.97 -9.53 35.06
CA HIS A 596 -7.68 -8.87 33.98
C HIS A 596 -7.46 -9.66 32.70
N PHE A 597 -8.56 -10.16 32.14
CA PHE A 597 -8.59 -10.84 30.87
C PHE A 597 -9.03 -9.85 29.82
N MET A 598 -8.26 -9.75 28.74
CA MET A 598 -8.57 -8.89 27.61
C MET A 598 -8.62 -9.74 26.34
N ILE A 599 -9.75 -9.63 25.67
CA ILE A 599 -10.11 -10.35 24.46
C ILE A 599 -10.22 -9.31 23.35
N GLU A 600 -9.23 -9.24 22.47
CA GLU A 600 -9.35 -8.42 21.27
C GLU A 600 -10.04 -9.17 20.16
N LEU A 601 -10.92 -8.48 19.42
CA LEU A 601 -11.59 -8.99 18.24
C LEU A 601 -11.16 -8.15 17.03
N PRO A 602 -10.06 -8.53 16.36
CA PRO A 602 -9.47 -7.74 15.27
C PRO A 602 -10.45 -7.46 14.12
N ASP A 603 -11.37 -8.40 13.84
CA ASP A 603 -12.37 -8.27 12.79
C ASP A 603 -13.41 -7.16 13.05
N ARG A 604 -13.49 -6.65 14.29
CA ARG A 604 -14.46 -5.64 14.72
C ARG A 604 -13.82 -4.36 15.25
N ASP A 605 -12.49 -4.29 15.31
CA ASP A 605 -11.73 -3.19 15.94
C ASP A 605 -12.24 -2.86 17.36
N ASP A 606 -12.59 -3.90 18.13
CA ASP A 606 -13.15 -3.76 19.48
C ASP A 606 -12.63 -4.86 20.45
N ALA A 607 -12.78 -4.64 21.76
CA ALA A 607 -12.26 -5.52 22.81
C ALA A 607 -13.27 -5.78 23.95
N LEU A 608 -13.24 -6.99 24.50
CA LEU A 608 -13.96 -7.41 25.70
C LEU A 608 -12.97 -7.57 26.86
N CYS A 609 -13.36 -7.16 28.07
CA CYS A 609 -12.49 -7.24 29.22
C CYS A 609 -13.25 -7.65 30.49
N PHE A 610 -12.68 -8.51 31.33
CA PHE A 610 -13.27 -8.95 32.61
C PHE A 610 -12.19 -9.33 33.61
N ASN A 611 -12.53 -9.39 34.90
CA ASN A 611 -11.59 -9.82 35.96
C ASN A 611 -11.99 -11.21 36.49
N VAL A 612 -11.07 -11.98 37.09
CA VAL A 612 -11.43 -13.21 37.86
C VAL A 612 -10.79 -13.21 39.24
N ASN A 613 -11.42 -12.57 40.21
CA ASN A 613 -10.81 -12.46 41.54
C ASN A 613 -11.03 -13.75 42.36
N ASP A 614 -9.95 -14.33 42.90
CA ASP A 614 -9.97 -15.44 43.87
C ASP A 614 -8.79 -15.34 44.85
N LYS A 615 -8.69 -16.25 45.83
CA LYS A 615 -7.65 -16.25 46.87
C LYS A 615 -6.24 -16.43 46.28
N PRO A 616 -5.23 -15.71 46.79
CA PRO A 616 -3.84 -15.94 46.43
C PRO A 616 -3.46 -17.41 46.55
N GLY A 617 -2.81 -17.94 45.51
CA GLY A 617 -2.43 -19.35 45.39
C GLY A 617 -3.39 -20.19 44.54
N THR A 618 -4.59 -19.69 44.19
CA THR A 618 -5.48 -20.34 43.21
C THR A 618 -4.75 -20.50 41.87
N ILE A 619 -5.01 -21.63 41.21
CA ILE A 619 -4.46 -21.94 39.89
C ILE A 619 -5.63 -22.08 38.93
N PHE A 620 -5.61 -21.30 37.85
CA PHE A 620 -6.62 -21.34 36.80
C PHE A 620 -6.12 -22.06 35.55
N ASN A 621 -7.01 -22.83 34.93
CA ASN A 621 -6.82 -23.35 33.60
C ASN A 621 -7.14 -22.27 32.55
N LEU A 622 -6.10 -21.85 31.83
CA LEU A 622 -6.21 -20.77 30.86
C LEU A 622 -6.49 -21.32 29.46
N VAL A 623 -5.73 -22.35 29.06
CA VAL A 623 -5.85 -22.99 27.75
C VAL A 623 -5.69 -24.50 27.93
N ARG A 624 -6.61 -25.26 27.35
CA ARG A 624 -6.57 -26.73 27.26
C ARG A 624 -7.07 -27.13 25.90
N ASP A 625 -6.18 -27.71 25.10
CA ASP A 625 -6.54 -28.31 23.82
C ASP A 625 -6.21 -29.80 23.84
N PRO A 626 -7.22 -30.68 23.94
CA PRO A 626 -7.01 -32.12 24.02
C PRO A 626 -6.43 -32.70 22.72
N ASN A 627 -6.66 -32.08 21.56
CA ASN A 627 -6.23 -32.62 20.27
C ASN A 627 -4.75 -32.33 20.00
N SER A 628 -4.28 -31.12 20.29
CA SER A 628 -2.85 -30.79 20.23
C SER A 628 -2.06 -31.27 21.46
N GLY A 629 -2.76 -31.57 22.56
CA GLY A 629 -2.16 -32.00 23.82
C GLY A 629 -1.55 -30.85 24.62
N ILE A 630 -2.03 -29.62 24.41
CA ILE A 630 -1.53 -28.40 25.05
C ILE A 630 -2.32 -28.10 26.32
N LEU A 631 -1.60 -27.76 27.38
CA LEU A 631 -2.16 -27.35 28.66
C LEU A 631 -1.38 -26.14 29.21
N VAL A 632 -2.09 -25.07 29.53
CA VAL A 632 -1.57 -23.86 30.17
C VAL A 632 -2.37 -23.55 31.43
N ASN A 633 -1.69 -23.51 32.56
CA ASN A 633 -2.26 -23.13 33.85
C ASN A 633 -1.46 -21.99 34.48
N GLY A 634 -2.15 -21.04 35.13
CA GLY A 634 -1.53 -19.89 35.80
C GLY A 634 -1.91 -19.83 37.27
N GLN A 635 -0.94 -19.53 38.14
CA GLN A 635 -1.14 -19.33 39.58
C GLN A 635 -1.14 -17.84 39.93
N ILE A 636 -2.12 -17.42 40.73
CA ILE A 636 -2.24 -16.02 41.20
C ILE A 636 -1.54 -15.78 42.55
N ILE A 637 -1.08 -14.56 42.80
CA ILE A 637 -0.48 -14.05 44.05
C ILE A 637 -1.13 -12.71 44.42
N GLY A 638 -1.31 -12.45 45.70
CA GLY A 638 -1.81 -11.15 46.17
C GLY A 638 -0.71 -10.10 46.35
N ASP A 639 -1.13 -8.83 46.39
CA ASP A 639 -0.29 -7.70 46.81
C ASP A 639 0.41 -7.94 48.18
N LYS A 640 1.54 -7.25 48.43
CA LYS A 640 2.34 -7.36 49.67
C LYS A 640 1.58 -6.92 50.93
N LYS A 641 0.58 -6.05 50.78
CA LYS A 641 -0.27 -5.52 51.86
C LYS A 641 -1.70 -5.35 51.35
N ILE A 642 -2.67 -5.68 52.20
CA ILE A 642 -4.09 -5.42 51.93
C ILE A 642 -4.31 -3.90 52.06
N PRO A 643 -4.81 -3.21 51.02
CA PRO A 643 -5.14 -1.79 51.12
C PRO A 643 -6.32 -1.56 52.09
N PRO A 644 -6.51 -0.33 52.60
CA PRO A 644 -7.55 -0.02 53.60
C PRO A 644 -8.98 -0.28 53.12
N ASP A 645 -9.20 -0.39 51.81
CA ASP A 645 -10.49 -0.66 51.16
C ASP A 645 -10.90 -2.13 51.18
N GLY A 646 -10.03 -3.03 51.67
CA GLY A 646 -10.29 -4.46 51.81
C GLY A 646 -10.26 -5.26 50.51
N LYS A 647 -9.97 -4.66 49.36
CA LYS A 647 -9.88 -5.37 48.07
C LYS A 647 -8.43 -5.80 47.82
N ILE A 648 -8.21 -7.11 47.71
CA ILE A 648 -6.90 -7.68 47.36
C ILE A 648 -6.84 -7.80 45.84
N ASN A 649 -5.92 -7.06 45.22
CA ASN A 649 -5.57 -7.28 43.82
C ASN A 649 -4.68 -8.55 43.74
N THR A 650 -5.01 -9.47 42.83
CA THR A 650 -4.27 -10.73 42.60
C THR A 650 -3.70 -10.91 41.18
N TYR A 651 -2.37 -11.11 41.07
CA TYR A 651 -1.60 -11.18 39.81
C TYR A 651 -1.15 -12.59 39.49
N PHE A 652 -1.05 -12.96 38.21
CA PHE A 652 -0.34 -14.17 37.83
C PHE A 652 1.16 -13.99 38.09
N TRP A 653 1.77 -14.93 38.81
CA TRP A 653 3.22 -14.89 39.08
C TRP A 653 3.95 -16.14 38.64
N ARG A 654 3.20 -17.20 38.28
CA ARG A 654 3.75 -18.48 37.87
C ARG A 654 2.85 -19.17 36.85
N PHE A 655 3.45 -19.67 35.78
CA PHE A 655 2.77 -20.42 34.72
C PHE A 655 3.37 -21.82 34.57
N GLY A 656 2.52 -22.79 34.26
CA GLY A 656 2.88 -24.14 33.83
C GLY A 656 2.37 -24.38 32.42
N ILE A 657 3.26 -24.73 31.50
CA ILE A 657 2.94 -25.03 30.09
C ILE A 657 3.39 -26.46 29.78
N ILE A 658 2.50 -27.27 29.20
CA ILE A 658 2.79 -28.65 28.78
C ILE A 658 2.38 -28.82 27.32
N HIS A 659 3.21 -29.54 26.57
CA HIS A 659 2.81 -30.19 25.32
C HIS A 659 3.00 -31.70 25.47
N GLN A 660 1.90 -32.44 25.65
CA GLN A 660 1.93 -33.86 26.04
C GLN A 660 2.62 -34.75 25.00
N THR A 661 2.33 -34.52 23.72
CA THR A 661 2.90 -35.30 22.60
C THR A 661 4.37 -35.00 22.32
N LEU A 662 4.81 -33.75 22.53
CA LEU A 662 6.21 -33.34 22.32
C LEU A 662 7.11 -33.59 23.55
N GLY A 663 6.52 -33.99 24.69
CA GLY A 663 7.25 -34.23 25.93
C GLY A 663 7.86 -32.97 26.56
N VAL A 664 7.33 -31.80 26.20
CA VAL A 664 7.84 -30.48 26.64
C VAL A 664 7.08 -30.00 27.86
N LYS A 665 7.81 -29.53 28.88
CA LYS A 665 7.22 -28.95 30.09
C LYS A 665 8.00 -27.72 30.53
N LEU A 666 7.31 -26.60 30.70
CA LEU A 666 7.88 -25.35 31.17
C LEU A 666 7.21 -24.92 32.47
N GLU A 667 8.04 -24.42 33.39
CA GLU A 667 7.61 -23.70 34.57
C GLU A 667 8.26 -22.33 34.55
N VAL A 668 7.45 -21.28 34.61
CA VAL A 668 7.91 -19.90 34.50
C VAL A 668 7.38 -19.13 35.69
N ASP A 669 8.24 -18.65 36.57
CA ASP A 669 7.89 -17.71 37.63
C ASP A 669 8.63 -16.37 37.44
N THR A 670 8.42 -15.43 38.35
CA THR A 670 9.01 -14.07 38.26
C THR A 670 10.52 -14.03 38.52
N GLU A 671 11.12 -15.12 39.00
CA GLU A 671 12.55 -15.21 39.32
C GLU A 671 13.31 -16.12 38.34
N VAL A 672 12.74 -17.27 37.99
CA VAL A 672 13.40 -18.33 37.23
C VAL A 672 12.48 -18.93 36.16
N ILE A 673 13.12 -19.44 35.11
CA ILE A 673 12.46 -20.19 34.03
C ILE A 673 13.07 -21.60 34.02
N LEU A 674 12.24 -22.61 34.19
CA LEU A 674 12.62 -24.02 34.18
C LEU A 674 12.03 -24.70 32.94
N VAL A 675 12.89 -25.29 32.12
CA VAL A 675 12.50 -25.94 30.86
C VAL A 675 12.90 -27.41 30.94
N PHE A 676 11.95 -28.30 30.74
CA PHE A 676 12.19 -29.73 30.61
C PHE A 676 12.04 -30.15 29.15
N GLN A 677 13.14 -30.62 28.57
CA GLN A 677 13.23 -31.14 27.22
C GLN A 677 14.28 -32.25 27.18
N ASP A 678 14.07 -33.28 26.36
CA ASP A 678 15.02 -34.40 26.16
C ASP A 678 15.49 -35.09 27.46
N GLY A 679 14.60 -35.15 28.46
CA GLY A 679 14.87 -35.81 29.75
C GLY A 679 15.71 -34.99 30.74
N LYS A 680 16.02 -33.71 30.45
CA LYS A 680 16.81 -32.83 31.33
C LYS A 680 16.09 -31.52 31.62
N TRP A 681 16.34 -30.97 32.82
CA TRP A 681 15.91 -29.63 33.19
C TRP A 681 17.01 -28.62 32.90
N VAL A 682 16.65 -27.56 32.19
CA VAL A 682 17.46 -26.36 31.96
C VAL A 682 16.88 -25.23 32.78
N LYS A 683 17.74 -24.56 33.57
CA LYS A 683 17.38 -23.39 34.35
C LYS A 683 17.90 -22.13 33.64
N LEU A 684 17.03 -21.17 33.41
CA LEU A 684 17.34 -19.85 32.87
C LEU A 684 16.93 -18.78 33.90
N LEU A 685 17.67 -17.67 33.94
CA LEU A 685 17.32 -16.51 34.76
C LEU A 685 16.82 -15.38 33.87
N TRP A 686 15.85 -14.60 34.34
CA TRP A 686 15.39 -13.42 33.62
C TRP A 686 16.51 -12.42 33.31
N SER A 687 17.62 -12.42 34.06
CA SER A 687 18.79 -11.58 33.80
C SER A 687 19.60 -11.99 32.56
N ASP A 688 19.32 -13.15 31.98
CA ASP A 688 20.05 -13.71 30.85
C ASP A 688 19.42 -13.28 29.51
N ALA A 689 20.22 -13.30 28.44
CA ALA A 689 19.71 -13.25 27.08
C ALA A 689 20.06 -14.58 26.42
N ALA A 690 19.04 -15.38 26.08
CA ALA A 690 19.23 -16.74 25.58
C ALA A 690 18.30 -17.02 24.40
N SER A 691 18.82 -17.68 23.37
CA SER A 691 18.02 -18.29 22.31
C SER A 691 18.35 -19.77 22.29
N LEU A 692 17.39 -20.60 22.66
CA LEU A 692 17.51 -22.06 22.66
C LEU A 692 16.65 -22.58 21.52
N LYS A 693 17.30 -23.03 20.44
CA LYS A 693 16.61 -23.69 19.33
C LYS A 693 16.62 -25.20 19.55
N GLY A 694 15.45 -25.77 19.76
CA GLY A 694 15.26 -27.18 20.05
C GLY A 694 14.58 -27.93 18.91
N LEU A 695 14.57 -29.26 18.98
CA LEU A 695 13.84 -30.08 18.00
C LEU A 695 12.32 -29.90 18.09
N ASN A 696 11.79 -29.64 19.29
CA ASN A 696 10.35 -29.58 19.57
C ASN A 696 9.88 -28.23 20.15
N VAL A 697 10.79 -27.45 20.75
CA VAL A 697 10.48 -26.13 21.31
C VAL A 697 11.64 -25.18 21.07
N ASP A 698 11.32 -23.99 20.59
CA ASP A 698 12.23 -22.86 20.49
C ASP A 698 11.90 -21.83 21.56
N LEU A 699 12.92 -21.39 22.29
CA LEU A 699 12.81 -20.38 23.34
C LEU A 699 13.66 -19.16 22.99
N LEU A 700 13.05 -17.98 23.10
CA LEU A 700 13.73 -16.70 23.02
C LEU A 700 13.49 -15.93 24.31
N LEU A 701 14.54 -15.85 25.14
CA LEU A 701 14.56 -15.10 26.39
C LEU A 701 15.23 -13.74 26.16
N THR A 702 14.44 -12.68 26.32
CA THR A 702 14.91 -11.30 26.31
C THR A 702 15.16 -10.85 27.75
N LYS A 703 16.41 -10.47 28.03
CA LYS A 703 16.86 -10.03 29.35
C LYS A 703 15.90 -9.03 29.99
N ASP A 704 15.50 -9.37 31.22
CA ASP A 704 14.67 -8.60 32.15
C ASP A 704 13.30 -8.19 31.57
N ARG A 705 12.81 -8.91 30.55
CA ARG A 705 11.66 -8.47 29.74
C ARG A 705 10.65 -9.56 29.43
N SER A 706 11.03 -10.55 28.61
CA SER A 706 10.05 -11.47 28.01
C SER A 706 10.63 -12.83 27.65
N LEU A 707 9.79 -13.86 27.71
CA LEU A 707 10.07 -15.21 27.24
C LEU A 707 9.08 -15.55 26.12
N THR A 708 9.60 -15.79 24.91
CA THR A 708 8.79 -16.33 23.80
C THR A 708 8.99 -17.84 23.71
N VAL A 709 7.88 -18.58 23.70
CA VAL A 709 7.84 -20.05 23.61
C VAL A 709 7.19 -20.42 22.28
N THR A 710 7.94 -21.06 21.38
CA THR A 710 7.43 -21.52 20.08
C THR A 710 7.46 -23.05 20.07
N LEU A 711 6.29 -23.69 20.04
CA LEU A 711 6.18 -25.15 20.00
C LEU A 711 6.10 -25.58 18.53
N LYS A 712 6.91 -26.57 18.12
CA LYS A 712 7.05 -26.97 16.72
C LYS A 712 5.72 -27.41 16.11
N ASP A 713 5.39 -26.86 14.95
CA ASP A 713 4.15 -27.11 14.18
C ASP A 713 2.86 -26.88 15.01
N SER A 714 2.96 -26.06 16.07
CA SER A 714 1.94 -25.77 17.09
C SER A 714 1.86 -24.27 17.38
N VAL A 715 1.18 -23.89 18.46
CA VAL A 715 1.01 -22.51 18.92
C VAL A 715 2.27 -21.87 19.52
N LYS A 716 2.32 -20.54 19.43
CA LYS A 716 3.34 -19.68 20.05
C LYS A 716 2.75 -18.84 21.18
N PHE A 717 3.50 -18.73 22.27
CA PHE A 717 3.16 -17.95 23.47
C PHE A 717 4.25 -16.93 23.82
N VAL A 718 3.87 -15.83 24.45
CA VAL A 718 4.77 -14.85 25.06
C VAL A 718 4.39 -14.65 26.53
N ILE A 719 5.40 -14.71 27.41
CA ILE A 719 5.27 -14.40 28.83
C ILE A 719 6.08 -13.13 29.11
N LEU A 720 5.42 -12.09 29.64
CA LEU A 720 6.05 -10.82 30.00
C LEU A 720 6.32 -10.76 31.50
N LEU A 721 7.49 -10.24 31.90
CA LEU A 721 7.83 -9.97 33.30
C LEU A 721 7.64 -8.49 33.63
N HIS A 722 6.70 -8.20 34.52
CA HIS A 722 6.50 -6.86 35.08
C HIS A 722 7.32 -6.68 36.33
N LYS A 723 8.40 -5.89 36.22
CA LYS A 723 9.24 -5.56 37.37
C LYS A 723 8.71 -4.36 38.12
N VAL A 724 8.27 -4.60 39.34
CA VAL A 724 7.92 -3.56 40.29
C VAL A 724 9.19 -3.11 41.02
N TRP A 725 9.28 -1.81 41.34
CA TRP A 725 10.39 -1.28 42.10
C TRP A 725 10.59 -2.07 43.41
N LYS A 726 11.82 -2.52 43.70
CA LYS A 726 12.12 -3.46 44.81
C LYS A 726 11.56 -3.03 46.19
N LYS A 727 11.42 -1.73 46.44
CA LYS A 727 10.87 -1.16 47.69
C LYS A 727 9.40 -0.73 47.60
N HIS A 728 8.68 -1.11 46.54
CA HIS A 728 7.29 -0.71 46.36
C HIS A 728 6.41 -1.26 47.51
N PRO A 729 5.57 -0.41 48.13
CA PRO A 729 4.86 -0.76 49.37
C PRO A 729 3.73 -1.78 49.20
N TYR A 730 3.15 -1.89 48.00
CA TYR A 730 1.97 -2.73 47.71
C TYR A 730 2.27 -3.82 46.66
N HIS A 731 2.64 -3.44 45.44
CA HIS A 731 2.85 -4.37 44.32
C HIS A 731 4.10 -5.28 44.41
N ARG A 732 3.99 -6.44 43.75
CA ARG A 732 5.04 -7.44 43.52
C ARG A 732 5.32 -7.56 42.02
N ASP A 733 6.46 -8.14 41.67
CA ASP A 733 6.69 -8.56 40.29
C ASP A 733 5.62 -9.59 39.90
N TYR A 734 5.14 -9.50 38.68
CA TYR A 734 4.11 -10.39 38.15
C TYR A 734 4.37 -10.71 36.67
N LEU A 735 3.59 -11.65 36.14
CA LEU A 735 3.71 -12.16 34.79
C LEU A 735 2.44 -11.91 33.99
N GLY A 736 2.63 -11.50 32.73
CA GLY A 736 1.61 -11.50 31.70
C GLY A 736 1.70 -12.72 30.81
N PHE A 737 0.57 -13.19 30.28
CA PHE A 737 0.50 -14.32 29.36
C PHE A 737 -0.22 -13.93 28.07
N TYR A 738 0.42 -14.20 26.93
CA TYR A 738 -0.07 -13.78 25.63
C TYR A 738 0.00 -14.93 24.62
N THR A 739 -1.09 -15.20 23.91
CA THR A 739 -1.11 -16.20 22.83
C THR A 739 -0.99 -15.50 21.48
N LEU A 740 -0.05 -15.91 20.63
CA LEU A 740 0.19 -15.27 19.32
C LEU A 740 -0.42 -16.02 18.13
N ASP A 741 -0.49 -17.35 18.20
CA ASP A 741 -0.92 -18.21 17.08
C ASP A 741 -2.08 -19.13 17.49
N SER A 742 -3.12 -18.57 18.13
CA SER A 742 -4.27 -19.31 18.66
C SER A 742 -5.04 -20.13 17.62
N HIS A 743 -4.87 -19.87 16.32
CA HIS A 743 -5.59 -20.52 15.21
C HIS A 743 -5.05 -21.91 14.94
N LEU A 744 -3.82 -22.15 15.40
CA LEU A 744 -3.18 -23.45 15.32
C LEU A 744 -3.70 -24.40 16.42
N LEU A 745 -4.48 -23.89 17.38
CA LEU A 745 -5.17 -24.72 18.37
C LEU A 745 -6.49 -25.25 17.79
N SER A 746 -6.83 -26.49 18.14
CA SER A 746 -7.96 -27.18 17.54
C SER A 746 -9.30 -26.53 17.90
N PRO A 747 -10.39 -26.81 17.15
CA PRO A 747 -11.75 -26.37 17.50
C PRO A 747 -12.24 -26.85 18.88
N SER A 748 -11.56 -27.83 19.49
CA SER A 748 -11.87 -28.34 20.84
C SER A 748 -11.09 -27.64 21.96
N VAL A 749 -10.33 -26.59 21.63
CA VAL A 749 -9.63 -25.78 22.64
C VAL A 749 -10.63 -25.12 23.58
N HIS A 750 -10.31 -25.14 24.87
CA HIS A 750 -11.14 -24.60 25.94
C HIS A 750 -10.28 -24.00 27.06
N GLY A 751 -10.91 -23.40 28.05
CA GLY A 751 -10.28 -22.78 29.23
C GLY A 751 -10.82 -21.37 29.44
N LEU A 752 -10.31 -20.63 30.45
CA LEU A 752 -10.72 -19.24 30.66
C LEU A 752 -10.45 -18.36 29.43
N LEU A 753 -9.42 -18.69 28.65
CA LEU A 753 -9.09 -18.01 27.39
C LEU A 753 -9.45 -18.88 26.19
N GLY A 754 -9.12 -20.17 26.25
CA GLY A 754 -9.25 -21.08 25.11
C GLY A 754 -10.64 -21.13 24.49
N GLN A 755 -11.71 -20.98 25.28
CA GLN A 755 -13.10 -21.01 24.81
C GLN A 755 -13.45 -19.93 23.78
N PHE A 756 -12.60 -18.91 23.65
CA PHE A 756 -12.82 -17.81 22.74
C PHE A 756 -11.95 -17.93 21.47
N TYR A 757 -11.00 -18.88 21.39
CA TYR A 757 -9.96 -18.92 20.34
C TYR A 757 -10.48 -19.07 18.90
N HIS A 758 -11.75 -19.40 18.73
CA HIS A 758 -12.43 -19.48 17.43
C HIS A 758 -13.48 -18.39 17.22
N GLY A 759 -13.36 -17.27 17.93
CA GLY A 759 -14.22 -16.10 17.81
C GLY A 759 -15.39 -16.09 18.80
N ILE A 760 -15.95 -14.90 19.01
CA ILE A 760 -17.15 -14.69 19.81
C ILE A 760 -18.00 -13.58 19.17
N GLU A 761 -19.28 -13.87 18.97
CA GLU A 761 -20.25 -12.90 18.45
C GLU A 761 -20.98 -12.21 19.60
N TYR A 762 -21.04 -10.89 19.54
CA TYR A 762 -21.89 -10.09 20.43
C TYR A 762 -22.49 -8.88 19.71
N GLU A 763 -23.55 -8.30 20.26
CA GLU A 763 -24.13 -7.04 19.82
C GLU A 763 -24.23 -6.09 21.00
N VAL A 764 -23.95 -4.80 20.79
CA VAL A 764 -24.09 -3.77 21.84
C VAL A 764 -25.18 -2.80 21.45
N THR A 765 -26.11 -2.59 22.38
CA THR A 765 -27.28 -1.72 22.22
C THR A 765 -27.50 -0.89 23.49
N ASN A 766 -28.44 0.06 23.44
CA ASN A 766 -28.88 0.83 24.62
C ASN A 766 -27.74 1.55 25.37
N LEU A 767 -26.88 2.25 24.63
CA LEU A 767 -25.86 3.16 25.17
C LEU A 767 -26.50 4.22 26.07
N ARG A 768 -26.01 4.31 27.31
CA ARG A 768 -26.50 5.22 28.34
C ARG A 768 -25.35 5.80 29.15
N PRO A 769 -25.49 7.02 29.71
CA PRO A 769 -24.47 7.60 30.59
C PRO A 769 -24.23 6.68 31.81
N GLY A 770 -22.97 6.30 32.06
CA GLY A 770 -22.59 5.55 33.25
C GLY A 770 -22.28 6.46 34.44
N GLU A 771 -21.88 5.88 35.57
CA GLU A 771 -21.57 6.63 36.82
C GLU A 771 -20.44 7.67 36.63
N VAL A 772 -19.54 7.41 35.67
CA VAL A 772 -18.49 8.35 35.25
C VAL A 772 -18.83 8.80 33.82
N PRO A 773 -18.91 10.11 33.52
CA PRO A 773 -19.31 10.60 32.20
C PRO A 773 -18.48 10.06 31.02
N GLU A 774 -17.21 9.73 31.27
CA GLU A 774 -16.26 9.18 30.29
C GLU A 774 -16.38 7.65 30.11
N LYS A 775 -17.26 6.99 30.87
CA LYS A 775 -17.49 5.54 30.88
C LYS A 775 -18.98 5.21 30.70
N PRO A 776 -19.50 5.25 29.46
CA PRO A 776 -20.89 4.92 29.19
C PRO A 776 -21.18 3.43 29.48
N ASP A 777 -22.37 3.17 29.99
CA ASP A 777 -22.91 1.81 30.12
C ASP A 777 -23.69 1.42 28.86
N ALA A 778 -23.75 0.13 28.58
CA ALA A 778 -24.51 -0.40 27.46
C ALA A 778 -25.03 -1.82 27.78
N THR A 779 -25.94 -2.29 26.93
CA THR A 779 -26.46 -3.65 26.98
C THR A 779 -25.78 -4.47 25.89
N MET A 780 -25.09 -5.54 26.27
CA MET A 780 -24.44 -6.48 25.37
C MET A 780 -25.23 -7.78 25.27
N PHE A 781 -25.56 -8.19 24.05
CA PHE A 781 -26.10 -9.51 23.75
C PHE A 781 -24.97 -10.41 23.29
N VAL A 782 -24.64 -11.45 24.05
CA VAL A 782 -23.53 -12.38 23.76
C VAL A 782 -23.91 -13.78 24.20
N LYS A 783 -23.64 -14.80 23.37
CA LYS A 783 -24.00 -16.21 23.63
C LYS A 783 -25.47 -16.41 24.07
N GLY A 784 -26.40 -15.61 23.53
CA GLY A 784 -27.82 -15.66 23.89
C GLY A 784 -28.18 -15.08 25.27
N GLN A 785 -27.25 -14.39 25.93
CA GLN A 785 -27.45 -13.70 27.20
C GLN A 785 -27.37 -12.18 27.04
N GLU A 786 -28.10 -11.47 27.90
CA GLU A 786 -28.05 -10.02 27.99
C GLU A 786 -27.20 -9.60 29.20
N LEU A 787 -26.11 -8.87 28.93
CA LEU A 787 -25.14 -8.41 29.93
C LEU A 787 -25.12 -6.88 29.99
N ASN A 788 -25.04 -6.34 31.21
CA ASN A 788 -24.70 -4.93 31.39
C ASN A 788 -23.18 -4.76 31.30
N VAL A 789 -22.71 -3.89 30.40
CA VAL A 789 -21.28 -3.65 30.17
C VAL A 789 -20.96 -2.17 30.28
N THR A 790 -19.73 -1.84 30.68
CA THR A 790 -19.28 -0.45 30.79
C THR A 790 -18.10 -0.23 29.85
N ARG A 791 -18.12 0.84 29.03
CA ARG A 791 -16.98 1.21 28.20
C ARG A 791 -15.88 1.82 29.05
N GLY A 792 -14.66 1.32 28.93
CA GLY A 792 -13.51 1.86 29.64
C GLY A 792 -12.20 1.67 28.89
N TRP A 793 -11.13 2.26 29.42
CA TRP A 793 -9.78 2.10 28.90
C TRP A 793 -9.00 1.12 29.80
N GLN A 794 -8.27 0.19 29.17
CA GLN A 794 -7.38 -0.76 29.84
C GLN A 794 -5.97 -0.65 29.27
N ARG A 795 -4.96 -0.99 30.07
CA ARG A 795 -3.55 -0.91 29.65
C ARG A 795 -3.10 -2.21 28.98
N ASP A 796 -2.59 -2.09 27.76
CA ASP A 796 -1.93 -3.16 27.01
C ASP A 796 -0.42 -2.91 26.91
N PHE A 797 0.39 -3.90 27.28
CA PHE A 797 1.86 -3.79 27.33
C PHE A 797 2.58 -4.45 26.14
N ARG A 798 1.87 -4.92 25.10
CA ARG A 798 2.52 -5.59 23.95
C ARG A 798 3.33 -4.65 23.05
N ARG A 799 2.80 -3.46 22.73
CA ARG A 799 3.43 -2.50 21.80
C ARG A 799 4.38 -1.52 22.51
N ASP A 800 3.96 -1.01 23.66
CA ASP A 800 4.82 -0.24 24.59
C ASP A 800 4.92 -0.96 25.94
N MET A 801 5.86 -1.90 26.02
CA MET A 801 6.15 -2.70 27.22
C MET A 801 6.60 -1.88 28.43
N LYS A 802 6.91 -0.58 28.27
CA LYS A 802 7.41 0.27 29.36
C LYS A 802 6.32 1.17 29.94
N ASN A 803 5.46 1.73 29.09
CA ASN A 803 4.43 2.67 29.53
C ASN A 803 2.99 2.11 29.44
N GLY A 804 2.76 1.08 28.62
CA GLY A 804 1.43 0.55 28.30
C GLY A 804 0.64 1.48 27.37
N GLU A 805 -0.11 0.92 26.43
CA GLU A 805 -1.05 1.62 25.55
C GLU A 805 -2.47 1.54 26.13
N ASN A 806 -3.27 2.59 26.02
CA ASN A 806 -4.67 2.56 26.46
C ASN A 806 -5.55 1.98 25.34
N VAL A 807 -6.16 0.82 25.57
CA VAL A 807 -7.09 0.14 24.65
C VAL A 807 -8.52 0.31 25.16
N PRO A 808 -9.48 0.74 24.33
CA PRO A 808 -10.87 0.84 24.75
C PRO A 808 -11.51 -0.56 24.74
N CYS A 809 -12.18 -0.94 25.84
CA CYS A 809 -12.85 -2.24 25.97
C CYS A 809 -14.21 -2.13 26.65
N TRP A 810 -15.08 -3.08 26.35
CA TRP A 810 -16.31 -3.33 27.09
C TRP A 810 -16.02 -4.19 28.30
N PHE A 811 -16.22 -3.62 29.50
CA PHE A 811 -15.99 -4.32 30.76
C PHE A 811 -17.21 -5.15 31.15
N ILE A 812 -17.04 -6.46 31.25
CA ILE A 812 -18.03 -7.41 31.74
C ILE A 812 -17.84 -7.54 33.25
N HIS A 813 -18.89 -7.19 33.98
CA HIS A 813 -18.92 -7.25 35.44
C HIS A 813 -19.03 -8.69 35.96
N SER A 814 -19.05 -8.87 37.28
CA SER A 814 -19.33 -10.16 37.94
C SER A 814 -18.41 -11.30 37.49
N ASN A 815 -17.10 -11.05 37.48
CA ASN A 815 -16.08 -12.04 37.10
C ASN A 815 -16.26 -12.70 35.71
N GLY A 816 -16.89 -12.00 34.75
CA GLY A 816 -17.14 -12.54 33.40
C GLY A 816 -18.33 -13.50 33.31
N THR A 817 -19.19 -13.57 34.35
CA THR A 817 -20.42 -14.38 34.31
C THR A 817 -21.25 -14.01 33.08
N GLY A 818 -21.69 -15.05 32.36
CA GLY A 818 -22.50 -14.94 31.14
C GLY A 818 -21.69 -14.71 29.85
N LEU A 819 -20.42 -14.31 29.97
CA LEU A 819 -19.45 -14.38 28.87
C LEU A 819 -18.78 -15.77 28.81
N LEU A 820 -18.45 -16.32 29.98
CA LEU A 820 -17.86 -17.65 30.14
C LEU A 820 -18.90 -18.76 29.94
N ASP A 821 -18.49 -19.91 29.40
CA ASP A 821 -19.33 -21.13 29.25
C ASP A 821 -19.67 -21.83 30.58
N GLY A 822 -19.44 -21.17 31.72
CA GLY A 822 -19.63 -21.63 33.10
C GLY A 822 -19.25 -20.54 34.10
N ASP A 823 -18.99 -20.91 35.34
CA ASP A 823 -18.45 -19.98 36.35
C ASP A 823 -16.93 -20.00 36.36
N ALA A 824 -16.30 -18.90 36.76
CA ALA A 824 -14.85 -18.81 36.79
C ALA A 824 -14.21 -19.85 37.75
N THR A 825 -14.96 -20.33 38.74
CA THR A 825 -14.56 -21.43 39.65
C THR A 825 -14.43 -22.77 38.96
N ASP A 826 -15.11 -22.99 37.84
CA ASP A 826 -15.07 -24.25 37.09
C ASP A 826 -13.71 -24.47 36.41
N TYR A 827 -12.89 -23.41 36.33
CA TYR A 827 -11.57 -23.44 35.73
C TYR A 827 -10.44 -23.56 36.77
N ILE A 828 -10.75 -23.81 38.05
CA ILE A 828 -9.74 -23.94 39.11
C ILE A 828 -9.13 -25.36 39.11
N VAL A 829 -7.80 -25.45 39.16
CA VAL A 829 -7.05 -26.72 39.17
C VAL A 829 -6.18 -26.88 40.42
N LEU A 830 -5.88 -28.13 40.80
CA LEU A 830 -5.08 -28.46 41.98
C LEU A 830 -3.56 -28.32 41.78
N GLY A 831 -3.09 -28.06 40.56
CA GLY A 831 -1.66 -27.92 40.27
C GLY A 831 -1.36 -27.41 38.87
N LEU A 832 -0.20 -26.78 38.70
CA LEU A 832 0.25 -26.18 37.42
C LEU A 832 0.30 -27.16 36.24
N PHE A 833 0.41 -28.44 36.52
CA PHE A 833 0.52 -29.50 35.51
C PHE A 833 -0.61 -30.53 35.60
N LYS A 834 -1.73 -30.14 36.22
CA LYS A 834 -2.93 -30.97 36.36
C LYS A 834 -4.03 -30.40 35.47
N THR A 835 -4.90 -31.27 34.96
CA THR A 835 -6.12 -30.87 34.26
C THR A 835 -7.23 -30.61 35.27
N VAL A 836 -8.22 -29.79 34.85
CA VAL A 836 -9.51 -29.60 35.53
C VAL A 836 -10.20 -30.95 35.72
#